data_AF-A0A7K5E5D8-F1
#
_entry.id   AF-A0A7K5E5D8-F1
#
_cell.length_a   1.000
_cell.length_b   1.000
_cell.length_c   1.000
_cell.angle_alpha   90.00
_cell.angle_beta   90.00
_cell.angle_gamma   90.00
#
_symmetry.space_group_name_H-M   'P 1'
#
loop_
_entity.id
_entity.type
_entity.pdbx_description
1 polymer ?
#
loop_
_entity_poly.entity_id
_entity_poly.type
_entity_poly.pdbx_seq_one_letter_code
_entity_poly.pdbx_strand_id
1 'polypeptide(L)'
;PWAVGEETAILHGGFLLAARLLQPRPLRELRKADWPRAGVPITDALREIGERCPSPLGLWKEEAVAMVWAKILLPAPPAAALEWDGKDDGFFSVGAMIPDVSHTALFELVKALGAPRLFVRLLLALPPALCRGQLESLVEYISSETSPSDVRFFLDVWWEVLKHREGPENATVSAFSALIHQHGSEPSLEDGLQPPKRFKGDPGNPPAAPGLPTVLLEGLKQIRGSIAQPRLRCYALANLAELLCLSAGLGPGDSPLPITEHLAKLSAMVSLWSRDTDSQYHPCGLGEKVREAERSMSLLSPARPSREELLGGLDLLCSLLQAWGEELQDTLRGSEELCFESYRLLDTLTTLGKNLDFLLETGDLGEGEPRGLLELARLTKDFLRDASAVLKDLDTSLVPSVAMAIIAQRLDRHVDTCSVFASEKTWAFSKAWVECLVENKALFQSPELVLKLLETLVNFATSHHDKEARELQMQGTKAIVECYTELSLSDKNKVISGVLASWGGPGLSQNVEVVREGLQEDLNVTFNQITKSVSDEGLTRAVASMARLTLLSPEATVKQVCHLAVVNLGAHQFLAQILCSFPALSFLESHEDPGRARSLVLRCLEEAVWGKLSTAREEEQFLQFLAFLMQPGSATPLVSPAEVTKAFVLPYLKSGSPQIELSLQILSKVLGIPSCSEEHWIKSCHPFPLLLSLCKLLDGYTNYWHQPREQLFPSLETKDLILSILCQLCELVGPETVPSSELWVQSLAWLHRKVAPLDWTVGLRLKKLYGDYFKNEVPATLFEICRLPEDQWTSQCWPAYGPGSGLLAWMECCCVSPALRDTMLALLTVNVDNPEEVNLFSKGFLVAFTQVLPWCSQGEWKRLAPVLEQLLQRQVLHVPYTLEYVQHMPLLNLRPFACHLQLSVLFLRSFQLLCSSSCSTWLPPEAWQHVVQLYCASLTDLLASLKAAAGAAPQPCAQEVSFVCIQVFCHLLHVAAMLPARGCGEPLLVVALEVLSQYEVSSRADTSPCAALRRANEGHFLESVTDSVGLEELRSTLLQKLSKLGA
;
A
#
# COMPACT_ATOMS: atom_id res chain seq x y z
N PRO A 1 -17.60 -12.44 50.96
CA PRO A 1 -17.74 -12.40 52.43
C PRO A 1 -19.00 -11.63 52.82
N TRP A 2 -20.05 -12.36 53.21
CA TRP A 2 -21.35 -11.80 53.54
C TRP A 2 -21.26 -11.06 54.87
N ALA A 3 -21.46 -9.74 54.84
CA ALA A 3 -21.39 -8.88 56.03
C ALA A 3 -22.80 -8.63 56.59
N VAL A 4 -22.90 -8.51 57.91
CA VAL A 4 -24.15 -8.10 58.59
C VAL A 4 -24.38 -6.60 58.30
N GLY A 5 -25.39 -6.30 57.48
CA GLY A 5 -25.79 -4.95 57.06
C GLY A 5 -27.29 -4.69 57.20
N GLU A 6 -27.74 -3.47 56.86
CA GLU A 6 -29.15 -3.06 56.91
C GLU A 6 -30.04 -3.97 56.04
N GLU A 7 -29.51 -4.40 54.91
CA GLU A 7 -30.16 -5.28 53.95
C GLU A 7 -30.37 -6.69 54.49
N THR A 8 -29.41 -7.22 55.25
CA THR A 8 -29.56 -8.52 55.94
C THR A 8 -30.61 -8.45 57.06
N ALA A 9 -30.76 -7.28 57.70
CA ALA A 9 -31.78 -7.06 58.74
C ALA A 9 -33.20 -6.97 58.15
N ILE A 10 -33.37 -6.35 56.97
CA ILE A 10 -34.65 -6.32 56.25
C ILE A 10 -35.05 -7.75 55.83
N LEU A 11 -34.10 -8.52 55.29
CA LEU A 11 -34.33 -9.91 54.92
C LEU A 11 -34.70 -10.77 56.14
N HIS A 12 -33.98 -10.61 57.26
CA HIS A 12 -34.30 -11.24 58.54
C HIS A 12 -35.72 -10.92 59.02
N GLY A 13 -36.11 -9.65 58.95
CA GLY A 13 -37.48 -9.20 59.27
C GLY A 13 -38.54 -9.89 58.43
N GLY A 14 -38.29 -10.06 57.12
CA GLY A 14 -39.15 -10.81 56.21
C GLY A 14 -39.33 -12.27 56.63
N PHE A 15 -38.23 -12.98 56.95
CA PHE A 15 -38.30 -14.37 57.44
C PHE A 15 -38.96 -14.51 58.81
N LEU A 16 -38.77 -13.56 59.73
CA LEU A 16 -39.46 -13.57 61.03
C LEU A 16 -40.98 -13.36 60.88
N LEU A 17 -41.39 -12.48 59.96
CA LEU A 17 -42.81 -12.26 59.68
C LEU A 17 -43.43 -13.51 59.04
N ALA A 18 -42.71 -14.15 58.11
CA ALA A 18 -43.10 -15.43 57.53
C ALA A 18 -43.26 -16.53 58.60
N ALA A 19 -42.31 -16.63 59.54
CA ALA A 19 -42.37 -17.59 60.65
C ALA A 19 -43.58 -17.35 61.57
N ARG A 20 -43.94 -16.09 61.81
CA ARG A 20 -45.15 -15.75 62.58
C ARG A 20 -46.43 -16.15 61.85
N LEU A 21 -46.49 -15.96 60.53
CA LEU A 21 -47.67 -16.31 59.72
C LEU A 21 -47.88 -17.83 59.58
N LEU A 22 -46.85 -18.64 59.79
CA LEU A 22 -46.88 -20.10 59.70
C LEU A 22 -47.17 -20.82 61.03
N GLN A 23 -47.23 -20.10 62.16
CA GLN A 23 -47.45 -20.74 63.47
C GLN A 23 -48.76 -21.56 63.52
N PRO A 24 -48.75 -22.74 64.18
CA PRO A 24 -47.71 -23.25 65.10
C PRO A 24 -46.55 -24.01 64.43
N ARG A 25 -46.51 -24.15 63.10
CA ARG A 25 -45.43 -24.89 62.40
C ARG A 25 -44.19 -24.01 62.17
N PRO A 26 -42.98 -24.56 62.30
CA PRO A 26 -41.75 -23.85 61.96
C PRO A 26 -41.56 -23.76 60.44
N LEU A 27 -40.79 -22.78 59.95
CA LEU A 27 -40.51 -22.56 58.52
C LEU A 27 -39.85 -23.77 57.83
N ARG A 28 -39.10 -24.59 58.55
CA ARG A 28 -38.54 -25.86 58.06
C ARG A 28 -39.60 -26.91 57.67
N GLU A 29 -40.86 -26.74 58.07
CA GLU A 29 -41.99 -27.63 57.75
C GLU A 29 -42.99 -26.99 56.76
N LEU A 30 -42.57 -25.93 56.06
CA LEU A 30 -43.37 -25.22 55.08
C LEU A 30 -43.82 -26.16 53.93
N ARG A 31 -45.12 -26.17 53.62
CA ARG A 31 -45.69 -26.85 52.44
C ARG A 31 -45.93 -25.85 51.30
N LYS A 32 -46.02 -26.34 50.06
CA LYS A 32 -46.33 -25.50 48.87
C LYS A 32 -47.56 -24.62 49.06
N ALA A 33 -48.64 -25.20 49.58
CA ALA A 33 -49.90 -24.49 49.84
C ALA A 33 -49.79 -23.31 50.83
N ASP A 34 -48.74 -23.29 51.66
CA ASP A 34 -48.52 -22.24 52.66
C ASP A 34 -47.77 -21.02 52.07
N TRP A 35 -47.10 -21.18 50.92
CA TRP A 35 -46.27 -20.14 50.29
C TRP A 35 -47.02 -18.85 49.92
N PRO A 36 -48.24 -18.86 49.37
CA PRO A 36 -48.96 -17.62 49.04
C PRO A 36 -49.21 -16.69 50.24
N ARG A 37 -49.14 -17.23 51.47
CA ARG A 37 -49.30 -16.47 52.72
C ARG A 37 -47.96 -16.21 53.41
N ALA A 38 -47.10 -17.22 53.51
CA ALA A 38 -45.84 -17.13 54.23
C ALA A 38 -44.68 -16.56 53.39
N GLY A 39 -44.75 -16.63 52.06
CA GLY A 39 -43.71 -16.15 51.14
C GLY A 39 -43.75 -14.65 50.86
N VAL A 40 -44.95 -14.02 50.92
CA VAL A 40 -45.15 -12.58 50.63
C VAL A 40 -44.20 -11.68 51.42
N PRO A 41 -44.03 -11.83 52.74
CA PRO A 41 -43.10 -11.00 53.51
C PRO A 41 -41.63 -11.14 53.08
N ILE A 42 -41.25 -12.32 52.61
CA ILE A 42 -39.87 -12.59 52.15
C ILE A 42 -39.66 -11.93 50.79
N THR A 43 -40.63 -12.06 49.88
CA THR A 43 -40.56 -11.44 48.55
C THR A 43 -40.65 -9.91 48.59
N ASP A 44 -41.45 -9.36 49.52
CA ASP A 44 -41.56 -7.91 49.71
C ASP A 44 -40.29 -7.33 50.32
N ALA A 45 -39.66 -8.03 51.28
CA ALA A 45 -38.35 -7.65 51.81
C ALA A 45 -37.27 -7.61 50.70
N LEU A 46 -37.26 -8.60 49.79
CA LEU A 46 -36.34 -8.59 48.65
C LEU A 46 -36.64 -7.49 47.63
N ARG A 47 -37.92 -7.15 47.44
CA ARG A 47 -38.33 -6.01 46.60
C ARG A 47 -37.87 -4.69 47.22
N GLU A 48 -38.10 -4.50 48.52
CA GLU A 48 -37.70 -3.31 49.28
C GLU A 48 -36.19 -3.06 49.22
N ILE A 49 -35.39 -4.11 49.36
CA ILE A 49 -33.93 -3.98 49.24
C ILE A 49 -33.52 -3.60 47.81
N GLY A 50 -34.16 -4.19 46.80
CA GLY A 50 -33.91 -3.86 45.40
C GLY A 50 -34.28 -2.41 45.02
N GLU A 51 -35.30 -1.84 45.65
CA GLU A 51 -35.73 -0.45 45.44
C GLU A 51 -34.82 0.57 46.16
N ARG A 52 -34.27 0.20 47.32
CA ARG A 52 -33.39 1.09 48.13
C ARG A 52 -31.94 1.12 47.66
N CYS A 53 -31.45 0.04 47.06
CA CYS A 53 -30.10 -0.06 46.54
C CYS A 53 -30.12 -0.38 45.04
N PRO A 54 -30.18 0.64 44.15
CA PRO A 54 -30.01 0.45 42.72
C PRO A 54 -28.52 0.17 42.42
N SER A 55 -27.99 -0.94 42.91
CA SER A 55 -26.74 -1.49 42.39
C SER A 55 -26.97 -1.91 40.94
N PRO A 56 -25.95 -1.87 40.06
CA PRO A 56 -26.20 -1.96 38.62
C PRO A 56 -26.73 -3.30 38.11
N LEU A 57 -26.92 -4.34 38.94
CA LEU A 57 -27.02 -5.72 38.43
C LEU A 57 -27.68 -6.77 39.35
N GLY A 58 -28.68 -6.41 40.18
CA GLY A 58 -29.49 -7.42 40.87
C GLY A 58 -28.72 -8.37 41.82
N LEU A 59 -27.50 -8.01 42.20
CA LEU A 59 -26.54 -8.80 43.00
C LEU A 59 -27.15 -9.31 44.31
N TRP A 60 -28.02 -8.51 44.93
CA TRP A 60 -28.62 -8.88 46.22
C TRP A 60 -29.65 -10.01 46.13
N LYS A 61 -30.31 -10.19 44.99
CA LYS A 61 -31.16 -11.37 44.75
C LYS A 61 -30.30 -12.63 44.66
N GLU A 62 -29.12 -12.53 44.05
CA GLU A 62 -28.15 -13.63 43.95
C GLU A 62 -27.59 -13.99 45.33
N GLU A 63 -27.20 -12.98 46.11
CA GLU A 63 -26.68 -13.17 47.47
C GLU A 63 -27.75 -13.72 48.42
N ALA A 64 -29.00 -13.28 48.34
CA ALA A 64 -30.10 -13.80 49.16
C ALA A 64 -30.40 -15.28 48.89
N VAL A 65 -30.46 -15.70 47.62
CA VAL A 65 -30.67 -17.12 47.27
C VAL A 65 -29.47 -17.96 47.70
N ALA A 66 -28.24 -17.49 47.48
CA ALA A 66 -27.02 -18.16 47.95
C ALA A 66 -27.01 -18.30 49.49
N MET A 67 -27.44 -17.26 50.22
CA MET A 67 -27.56 -17.26 51.68
C MET A 67 -28.54 -18.31 52.21
N VAL A 68 -29.76 -18.31 51.66
CA VAL A 68 -30.82 -19.24 52.03
C VAL A 68 -30.40 -20.68 51.71
N TRP A 69 -29.78 -20.90 50.55
CA TRP A 69 -29.37 -22.24 50.13
C TRP A 69 -28.19 -22.76 50.97
N ALA A 70 -27.18 -21.93 51.25
CA ALA A 70 -26.06 -22.32 52.09
C ALA A 70 -26.52 -22.67 53.53
N LYS A 71 -27.55 -21.99 54.06
CA LYS A 71 -28.18 -22.33 55.35
C LYS A 71 -28.84 -23.71 55.36
N ILE A 72 -29.39 -24.16 54.22
CA ILE A 72 -29.99 -25.49 54.07
C ILE A 72 -28.89 -26.57 53.96
N LEU A 73 -27.81 -26.28 53.23
CA LEU A 73 -26.70 -27.22 53.01
C LEU A 73 -25.76 -27.37 54.22
N LEU A 74 -25.59 -26.30 55.01
CA LEU A 74 -24.72 -26.25 56.18
C LEU A 74 -25.56 -25.97 57.45
N PRO A 75 -26.19 -26.99 58.06
CA PRO A 75 -26.88 -26.82 59.33
C PRO A 75 -25.90 -26.37 60.42
N ALA A 76 -26.34 -25.50 61.34
CA ALA A 76 -25.49 -24.92 62.38
C ALA A 76 -24.78 -26.02 63.20
N PRO A 77 -23.48 -25.87 63.51
CA PRO A 77 -22.79 -26.84 64.34
C PRO A 77 -23.46 -26.96 65.71
N PRO A 78 -23.55 -28.17 66.31
CA PRO A 78 -24.11 -28.34 67.65
C PRO A 78 -23.34 -27.45 68.63
N ALA A 79 -24.06 -26.87 69.61
CA ALA A 79 -23.54 -25.89 70.57
C ALA A 79 -22.24 -26.30 71.32
N ALA A 80 -21.84 -27.57 71.24
CA ALA A 80 -20.60 -28.11 71.80
C ALA A 80 -19.33 -27.85 70.95
N ALA A 81 -19.44 -27.36 69.72
CA ALA A 81 -18.30 -27.17 68.80
C ALA A 81 -17.77 -25.73 68.72
N LEU A 82 -18.32 -24.78 69.50
CA LEU A 82 -17.93 -23.36 69.47
C LEU A 82 -16.54 -23.08 70.08
N GLU A 83 -15.88 -24.05 70.71
CA GLU A 83 -14.60 -23.83 71.42
C GLU A 83 -13.34 -24.11 70.59
N TRP A 84 -13.45 -24.63 69.36
CA TRP A 84 -12.27 -24.82 68.49
C TRP A 84 -12.25 -23.89 67.28
N ASP A 85 -11.30 -22.97 67.35
CA ASP A 85 -10.71 -22.13 66.30
C ASP A 85 -11.55 -20.94 65.82
N GLY A 86 -11.24 -19.78 66.43
CA GLY A 86 -11.82 -18.47 66.10
C GLY A 86 -11.35 -17.94 64.75
N LYS A 87 -11.98 -18.43 63.68
CA LYS A 87 -12.20 -17.61 62.47
C LYS A 87 -13.64 -17.14 62.50
N ASP A 88 -13.82 -15.84 62.68
CA ASP A 88 -15.09 -15.12 62.51
C ASP A 88 -15.52 -15.25 61.03
N ASP A 89 -16.12 -16.38 60.65
CA ASP A 89 -16.66 -16.58 59.31
C ASP A 89 -17.98 -15.82 59.22
N GLY A 90 -17.99 -14.68 58.51
CA GLY A 90 -19.14 -13.78 58.38
C GLY A 90 -20.43 -14.47 57.89
N PHE A 91 -20.32 -15.63 57.24
CA PHE A 91 -21.44 -16.50 56.89
C PHE A 91 -22.25 -16.96 58.11
N PHE A 92 -21.61 -17.49 59.16
CA PHE A 92 -22.34 -18.07 60.30
C PHE A 92 -23.06 -17.00 61.11
N SER A 93 -22.52 -15.77 61.16
CA SER A 93 -23.19 -14.61 61.75
C SER A 93 -24.48 -14.23 61.01
N VAL A 94 -24.50 -14.32 59.68
CA VAL A 94 -25.70 -14.05 58.86
C VAL A 94 -26.66 -15.25 58.82
N GLY A 95 -26.13 -16.47 58.71
CA GLY A 95 -26.89 -17.72 58.73
C GLY A 95 -27.57 -18.01 60.07
N ALA A 96 -27.07 -17.47 61.18
CA ALA A 96 -27.74 -17.52 62.48
C ALA A 96 -28.96 -16.57 62.57
N MET A 97 -29.00 -15.50 61.76
CA MET A 97 -30.15 -14.60 61.73
C MET A 97 -31.34 -15.20 60.97
N ILE A 98 -31.11 -15.98 59.90
CA ILE A 98 -32.21 -16.59 59.15
C ILE A 98 -32.73 -17.83 59.91
N PRO A 99 -34.05 -17.94 60.20
CA PRO A 99 -34.66 -19.14 60.77
C PRO A 99 -34.38 -20.39 59.92
N ASP A 100 -34.46 -21.58 60.51
CA ASP A 100 -34.30 -22.82 59.74
C ASP A 100 -35.43 -22.98 58.71
N VAL A 101 -35.04 -23.17 57.45
CA VAL A 101 -35.90 -23.19 56.25
C VAL A 101 -35.74 -24.52 55.51
N SER A 102 -36.78 -24.91 54.75
CA SER A 102 -36.79 -26.15 53.96
C SER A 102 -36.39 -25.94 52.49
N HIS A 103 -36.07 -27.03 51.79
CA HIS A 103 -35.90 -27.02 50.33
C HIS A 103 -37.16 -26.50 49.60
N THR A 104 -38.36 -26.74 50.13
CA THR A 104 -39.62 -26.18 49.62
C THR A 104 -39.61 -24.65 49.64
N ALA A 105 -39.10 -24.03 50.71
CA ALA A 105 -38.98 -22.58 50.80
C ALA A 105 -37.95 -22.01 49.79
N LEU A 106 -36.84 -22.72 49.56
CA LEU A 106 -35.85 -22.35 48.54
C LEU A 106 -36.45 -22.39 47.14
N PHE A 107 -37.10 -23.49 46.75
CA PHE A 107 -37.65 -23.64 45.40
C PHE A 107 -38.79 -22.65 45.13
N GLU A 108 -39.68 -22.41 46.10
CA GLU A 108 -40.73 -21.41 45.95
C GLU A 108 -40.18 -19.97 45.95
N LEU A 109 -39.09 -19.70 46.67
CA LEU A 109 -38.38 -18.41 46.60
C LEU A 109 -37.78 -18.18 45.21
N VAL A 110 -37.09 -19.16 44.65
CA VAL A 110 -36.50 -19.07 43.29
C VAL A 110 -37.60 -18.90 42.25
N LYS A 111 -38.72 -19.62 42.37
CA LYS A 111 -39.91 -19.45 41.51
C LYS A 111 -40.47 -18.05 41.59
N ALA A 112 -40.69 -17.51 42.80
CA ALA A 112 -41.25 -16.18 43.00
C ALA A 112 -40.33 -15.06 42.48
N LEU A 113 -39.02 -15.29 42.49
CA LEU A 113 -38.03 -14.37 41.92
C LEU A 113 -37.85 -14.51 40.40
N GLY A 114 -38.43 -15.54 39.78
CA GLY A 114 -38.25 -15.84 38.36
C GLY A 114 -36.78 -16.09 38.00
N ALA A 115 -36.03 -16.76 38.88
CA ALA A 115 -34.56 -16.84 38.79
C ALA A 115 -33.99 -18.27 38.61
N PRO A 116 -34.51 -19.11 37.68
CA PRO A 116 -34.00 -20.46 37.45
C PRO A 116 -32.52 -20.47 37.02
N ARG A 117 -32.08 -19.46 36.27
CA ARG A 117 -30.68 -19.29 35.85
C ARG A 117 -29.72 -19.12 37.03
N LEU A 118 -30.13 -18.37 38.05
CA LEU A 118 -29.36 -18.19 39.28
C LEU A 118 -29.28 -19.51 40.06
N PHE A 119 -30.40 -20.22 40.16
CA PHE A 119 -30.46 -21.53 40.80
C PHE A 119 -29.51 -22.53 40.12
N VAL A 120 -29.53 -22.63 38.79
CA VAL A 120 -28.61 -23.52 38.06
C VAL A 120 -27.16 -23.11 38.20
N ARG A 121 -26.83 -21.81 38.17
CA ARG A 121 -25.46 -21.33 38.40
C ARG A 121 -24.91 -21.76 39.76
N LEU A 122 -25.72 -21.65 40.81
CA LEU A 122 -25.34 -22.10 42.16
C LEU A 122 -25.30 -23.63 42.24
N LEU A 123 -26.26 -24.34 41.60
CA LEU A 123 -26.32 -25.81 41.54
C LEU A 123 -25.05 -26.41 40.93
N LEU A 124 -24.62 -25.88 39.78
CA LEU A 124 -23.44 -26.36 39.05
C LEU A 124 -22.12 -25.96 39.73
N ALA A 125 -22.15 -25.04 40.68
CA ALA A 125 -21.00 -24.65 41.50
C ALA A 125 -20.80 -25.56 42.73
N LEU A 126 -21.72 -26.50 42.99
CA LEU A 126 -21.64 -27.49 44.07
C LEU A 126 -20.79 -28.70 43.67
N PRO A 127 -20.21 -29.45 44.64
CA PRO A 127 -19.60 -30.74 44.37
C PRO A 127 -20.57 -31.72 43.67
N PRO A 128 -20.11 -32.59 42.75
CA PRO A 128 -20.98 -33.43 41.91
C PRO A 128 -22.03 -34.26 42.66
N ALA A 129 -21.67 -34.82 43.83
CA ALA A 129 -22.59 -35.61 44.66
C ALA A 129 -23.70 -34.75 45.28
N LEU A 130 -23.36 -33.54 45.76
CA LEU A 130 -24.31 -32.58 46.30
C LEU A 130 -25.21 -32.00 45.21
N CYS A 131 -24.64 -31.66 44.05
CA CYS A 131 -25.37 -31.19 42.88
C CYS A 131 -26.47 -32.20 42.47
N ARG A 132 -26.13 -33.49 42.39
CA ARG A 132 -27.10 -34.56 42.11
C ARG A 132 -28.20 -34.64 43.19
N GLY A 133 -27.84 -34.68 44.47
CA GLY A 133 -28.81 -34.79 45.55
C GLY A 133 -29.77 -33.59 45.64
N GLN A 134 -29.29 -32.39 45.31
CA GLN A 134 -30.13 -31.19 45.23
C GLN A 134 -31.09 -31.23 44.04
N LEU A 135 -30.67 -31.77 42.90
CA LEU A 135 -31.55 -31.97 41.75
C LEU A 135 -32.60 -33.05 41.99
N GLU A 136 -32.25 -34.14 42.69
CA GLU A 136 -33.21 -35.17 43.12
C GLU A 136 -34.25 -34.59 44.09
N SER A 137 -33.82 -33.73 45.02
CA SER A 137 -34.71 -32.99 45.94
C SER A 137 -35.68 -32.06 45.18
N LEU A 138 -35.23 -31.46 44.08
CA LEU A 138 -36.09 -30.65 43.20
C LEU A 138 -37.15 -31.51 42.52
N VAL A 139 -36.77 -32.68 41.97
CA VAL A 139 -37.71 -33.62 41.33
C VAL A 139 -38.76 -34.11 42.33
N GLU A 140 -38.34 -34.49 43.54
CA GLU A 140 -39.26 -34.89 44.62
C GLU A 140 -40.25 -33.78 44.98
N TYR A 141 -39.75 -32.54 45.10
CA TYR A 141 -40.59 -31.37 45.34
C TYR A 141 -41.60 -31.15 44.21
N ILE A 142 -41.23 -31.31 42.94
CA ILE A 142 -42.16 -31.12 41.83
C ILE A 142 -43.24 -32.20 41.86
N SER A 143 -42.86 -33.47 42.06
CA SER A 143 -43.72 -34.65 41.96
C SER A 143 -44.78 -34.80 43.06
N SER A 144 -44.66 -34.11 44.21
CA SER A 144 -45.59 -34.30 45.34
C SER A 144 -46.98 -33.66 45.13
N GLU A 145 -47.02 -32.46 44.55
CA GLU A 145 -48.23 -31.66 44.26
C GLU A 145 -47.94 -30.76 43.05
N THR A 146 -48.00 -31.31 41.84
CA THR A 146 -47.53 -30.63 40.61
C THR A 146 -48.50 -29.56 40.13
N SER A 147 -48.10 -28.29 40.18
CA SER A 147 -48.82 -27.18 39.54
C SER A 147 -48.22 -26.82 38.15
N PRO A 148 -48.95 -26.10 37.27
CA PRO A 148 -48.40 -25.63 36.00
C PRO A 148 -47.14 -24.77 36.14
N SER A 149 -47.03 -24.00 37.23
CA SER A 149 -45.83 -23.20 37.53
C SER A 149 -44.66 -24.06 38.00
N ASP A 150 -44.91 -25.18 38.69
CA ASP A 150 -43.86 -26.16 39.02
C ASP A 150 -43.32 -26.86 37.77
N VAL A 151 -44.20 -27.22 36.83
CA VAL A 151 -43.79 -27.79 35.52
C VAL A 151 -42.94 -26.78 34.76
N ARG A 152 -43.36 -25.51 34.69
CA ARG A 152 -42.58 -24.46 34.02
C ARG A 152 -41.21 -24.30 34.69
N PHE A 153 -41.16 -24.23 36.01
CA PHE A 153 -39.91 -24.10 36.76
C PHE A 153 -38.95 -25.28 36.51
N PHE A 154 -39.46 -26.51 36.51
CA PHE A 154 -38.66 -27.68 36.15
C PHE A 154 -38.04 -27.58 34.75
N LEU A 155 -38.84 -27.19 33.76
CA LEU A 155 -38.40 -27.07 32.38
C LEU A 155 -37.42 -25.90 32.20
N ASP A 156 -37.59 -24.80 32.94
CA ASP A 156 -36.63 -23.69 32.95
C ASP A 156 -35.32 -24.10 33.63
N VAL A 157 -35.34 -24.87 34.72
CA VAL A 157 -34.13 -25.42 35.33
C VAL A 157 -33.41 -26.38 34.37
N TRP A 158 -34.14 -27.29 33.71
CA TRP A 158 -33.56 -28.16 32.68
C TRP A 158 -32.91 -27.31 31.58
N TRP A 159 -33.64 -26.35 31.03
CA TRP A 159 -33.15 -25.46 29.97
C TRP A 159 -31.88 -24.72 30.37
N GLU A 160 -31.86 -24.13 31.56
CA GLU A 160 -30.72 -23.39 32.08
C GLU A 160 -29.51 -24.30 32.35
N VAL A 161 -29.73 -25.57 32.72
CA VAL A 161 -28.66 -26.59 32.80
C VAL A 161 -28.06 -26.82 31.42
N LEU A 162 -28.88 -27.01 30.39
CA LEU A 162 -28.40 -27.23 29.00
C LEU A 162 -27.71 -25.99 28.40
N LYS A 163 -28.10 -24.77 28.79
CA LYS A 163 -27.57 -23.51 28.24
C LYS A 163 -26.54 -22.83 29.13
N HIS A 164 -26.05 -23.53 30.15
CA HIS A 164 -25.03 -22.98 31.02
C HIS A 164 -23.72 -22.74 30.25
N ARG A 165 -23.15 -21.54 30.40
CA ARG A 165 -21.81 -21.17 29.92
C ARG A 165 -21.03 -20.71 31.13
N GLU A 166 -19.82 -21.24 31.33
CA GLU A 166 -18.87 -20.67 32.30
C GLU A 166 -18.61 -19.21 31.88
N GLY A 167 -19.13 -18.27 32.67
CA GLY A 167 -19.00 -16.84 32.44
C GLY A 167 -17.83 -16.25 33.24
N PRO A 168 -17.59 -14.93 33.13
CA PRO A 168 -16.63 -14.26 34.01
C PRO A 168 -16.98 -14.51 35.49
N GLU A 169 -15.95 -14.72 36.32
CA GLU A 169 -16.06 -15.11 37.74
C GLU A 169 -17.10 -14.25 38.48
N ASN A 170 -18.25 -14.83 38.82
CA ASN A 170 -19.21 -14.20 39.69
C ASN A 170 -18.72 -14.37 41.14
N ALA A 171 -18.42 -13.25 41.80
CA ALA A 171 -17.89 -13.23 43.17
C ALA A 171 -18.83 -13.95 44.16
N THR A 172 -20.15 -13.87 43.98
CA THR A 172 -21.16 -14.51 44.84
C THR A 172 -21.17 -16.03 44.63
N VAL A 173 -21.14 -16.50 43.38
CA VAL A 173 -21.09 -17.93 43.05
C VAL A 173 -19.77 -18.56 43.52
N SER A 174 -18.66 -17.83 43.37
CA SER A 174 -17.34 -18.27 43.83
C SER A 174 -17.26 -18.33 45.35
N ALA A 175 -17.80 -17.32 46.04
CA ALA A 175 -17.90 -17.31 47.50
C ALA A 175 -18.79 -18.44 48.04
N PHE A 176 -19.93 -18.70 47.38
CA PHE A 176 -20.82 -19.81 47.71
C PHE A 176 -20.14 -21.17 47.51
N SER A 177 -19.50 -21.38 46.37
CA SER A 177 -18.76 -22.63 46.08
C SER A 177 -17.62 -22.85 47.10
N ALA A 178 -16.83 -21.81 47.37
CA ALA A 178 -15.74 -21.87 48.35
C ALA A 178 -16.24 -22.21 49.76
N LEU A 179 -17.36 -21.62 50.19
CA LEU A 179 -18.00 -21.90 51.48
C LEU A 179 -18.43 -23.38 51.59
N ILE A 180 -19.08 -23.91 50.56
CA ILE A 180 -19.52 -25.31 50.55
C ILE A 180 -18.32 -26.27 50.49
N HIS A 181 -17.26 -25.95 49.76
CA HIS A 181 -16.05 -26.76 49.75
C HIS A 181 -15.30 -26.74 51.09
N GLN A 182 -15.27 -25.59 51.78
CA GLN A 182 -14.61 -25.40 53.06
C GLN A 182 -15.31 -26.13 54.23
N HIS A 183 -16.64 -26.31 54.17
CA HIS A 183 -17.43 -26.83 55.29
C HIS A 183 -18.23 -28.11 54.98
N GLY A 184 -18.46 -28.44 53.70
CA GLY A 184 -19.25 -29.59 53.25
C GLY A 184 -18.45 -30.86 52.97
N SER A 185 -17.12 -30.83 53.14
CA SER A 185 -16.29 -32.04 53.05
C SER A 185 -16.39 -32.80 54.38
N GLU A 186 -17.05 -33.96 54.39
CA GLU A 186 -17.01 -34.86 55.56
C GLU A 186 -15.55 -35.12 55.95
N PRO A 187 -15.16 -34.98 57.23
CA PRO A 187 -13.87 -35.47 57.66
C PRO A 187 -13.94 -37.00 57.62
N SER A 188 -13.30 -37.62 56.63
CA SER A 188 -12.99 -39.04 56.70
C SER A 188 -12.13 -39.26 57.94
N LEU A 189 -12.74 -39.84 58.97
CA LEU A 189 -12.07 -40.39 60.14
C LEU A 189 -11.20 -41.56 59.66
N GLU A 190 -10.02 -41.22 59.16
CA GLU A 190 -8.83 -42.04 58.87
C GLU A 190 -8.12 -41.36 57.69
N ASP A 191 -7.18 -40.47 57.96
CA ASP A 191 -5.77 -40.85 57.91
C ASP A 191 -4.91 -39.62 58.23
N GLY A 192 -4.12 -39.73 59.30
CA GLY A 192 -3.09 -38.76 59.60
C GLY A 192 -1.89 -39.02 58.69
N LEU A 193 -1.30 -37.93 58.19
CA LEU A 193 0.02 -37.87 57.53
C LEU A 193 0.09 -38.44 56.11
N GLN A 194 0.06 -37.57 55.08
CA GLN A 194 1.14 -37.49 54.07
C GLN A 194 1.13 -36.15 53.30
N PRO A 195 2.31 -35.55 53.00
CA PRO A 195 2.44 -34.35 52.16
C PRO A 195 2.60 -34.70 50.65
N PRO A 196 2.31 -33.77 49.72
CA PRO A 196 2.06 -34.11 48.33
C PRO A 196 3.34 -34.09 47.49
N LYS A 197 3.80 -35.25 47.01
CA LYS A 197 4.66 -35.36 45.82
C LYS A 197 4.31 -36.59 44.99
N ARG A 198 3.71 -36.31 43.82
CA ARG A 198 3.69 -37.09 42.57
C ARG A 198 3.39 -38.59 42.67
N PHE A 199 2.23 -39.00 42.15
CA PHE A 199 2.15 -40.20 41.30
C PHE A 199 1.21 -39.97 40.11
N LYS A 200 1.72 -40.30 38.92
CA LYS A 200 0.95 -40.54 37.71
C LYS A 200 0.10 -41.79 37.93
N GLY A 201 -1.21 -41.70 37.69
CA GLY A 201 -2.06 -42.87 37.44
C GLY A 201 -2.31 -43.00 35.93
N ASP A 202 -2.18 -44.22 35.41
CA ASP A 202 -2.64 -44.57 34.06
C ASP A 202 -4.18 -44.44 33.96
N PRO A 203 -4.72 -44.24 32.74
CA PRO A 203 -6.11 -43.86 32.51
C PRO A 203 -7.02 -45.09 32.55
N GLY A 204 -7.62 -45.35 33.71
CA GLY A 204 -8.63 -46.40 33.89
C GLY A 204 -9.87 -45.82 34.56
N ASN A 205 -10.77 -45.28 33.74
CA ASN A 205 -12.07 -44.68 34.06
C ASN A 205 -12.03 -43.39 34.91
N PRO A 206 -12.41 -42.22 34.35
CA PRO A 206 -12.73 -41.06 35.19
C PRO A 206 -13.93 -41.41 36.09
N PRO A 207 -14.05 -40.80 37.30
CA PRO A 207 -15.32 -40.84 38.01
C PRO A 207 -16.41 -40.35 37.05
N ALA A 208 -17.45 -41.17 36.87
CA ALA A 208 -18.54 -40.87 35.96
C ALA A 208 -19.01 -39.43 36.19
N ALA A 209 -19.05 -38.67 35.09
CA ALA A 209 -19.60 -37.33 35.03
C ALA A 209 -21.00 -37.29 35.70
N PRO A 210 -21.44 -36.13 36.20
CA PRO A 210 -22.63 -36.06 37.05
C PRO A 210 -23.88 -36.55 36.28
N GLY A 211 -24.62 -37.50 36.85
CA GLY A 211 -25.85 -38.07 36.28
C GLY A 211 -27.06 -37.11 36.26
N LEU A 212 -26.84 -35.82 36.01
CA LEU A 212 -27.89 -34.80 35.92
C LEU A 212 -28.91 -35.11 34.82
N PRO A 213 -28.51 -35.55 33.60
CA PRO A 213 -29.45 -35.96 32.56
C PRO A 213 -30.41 -37.05 33.04
N THR A 214 -29.91 -38.03 33.80
CA THR A 214 -30.69 -39.16 34.33
C THR A 214 -31.77 -38.70 35.29
N VAL A 215 -31.44 -37.78 36.21
CA VAL A 215 -32.40 -37.22 37.18
C VAL A 215 -33.48 -36.40 36.46
N LEU A 216 -33.11 -35.61 35.44
CA LEU A 216 -34.05 -34.83 34.63
C LEU A 216 -34.99 -35.73 33.80
N LEU A 217 -34.46 -36.77 33.15
CA LEU A 217 -35.26 -37.74 32.39
C LEU A 217 -36.27 -38.46 33.29
N GLU A 218 -35.86 -38.88 34.48
CA GLU A 218 -36.75 -39.53 35.44
C GLU A 218 -37.81 -38.57 36.00
N GLY A 219 -37.41 -37.32 36.29
CA GLY A 219 -38.36 -36.27 36.68
C GLY A 219 -39.44 -36.04 35.62
N LEU A 220 -39.08 -35.96 34.34
CA LEU A 220 -40.04 -35.81 33.25
C LEU A 220 -41.00 -37.01 33.16
N LYS A 221 -40.51 -38.24 33.36
CA LYS A 221 -41.36 -39.44 33.37
C LYS A 221 -42.40 -39.39 34.49
N GLN A 222 -42.04 -38.89 35.67
CA GLN A 222 -42.94 -38.76 36.82
C GLN A 222 -44.04 -37.72 36.58
N ILE A 223 -43.69 -36.57 35.97
CA ILE A 223 -44.61 -35.45 35.81
C ILE A 223 -45.39 -35.44 34.49
N ARG A 224 -45.09 -36.32 33.52
CA ARG A 224 -45.69 -36.31 32.17
C ARG A 224 -47.23 -36.28 32.15
N GLY A 225 -47.88 -36.91 33.14
CA GLY A 225 -49.34 -36.93 33.26
C GLY A 225 -49.95 -35.60 33.70
N SER A 226 -49.14 -34.71 34.28
CA SER A 226 -49.56 -33.39 34.80
C SER A 226 -49.36 -32.26 33.78
N ILE A 227 -48.72 -32.52 32.63
CA ILE A 227 -48.46 -31.51 31.58
C ILE A 227 -49.65 -31.42 30.63
N ALA A 228 -50.63 -30.58 30.98
CA ALA A 228 -51.85 -30.39 30.19
C ALA A 228 -51.72 -29.35 29.06
N GLN A 229 -50.89 -28.32 29.23
CA GLN A 229 -50.81 -27.21 28.27
C GLN A 229 -49.95 -27.57 27.04
N PRO A 230 -50.43 -27.36 25.79
CA PRO A 230 -49.67 -27.61 24.57
C PRO A 230 -48.29 -26.93 24.56
N ARG A 231 -48.21 -25.67 25.01
CA ARG A 231 -46.96 -24.90 25.12
C ARG A 231 -45.91 -25.57 26.00
N LEU A 232 -46.32 -26.09 27.16
CA LEU A 232 -45.41 -26.80 28.08
C LEU A 232 -45.00 -28.17 27.54
N ARG A 233 -45.85 -28.84 26.77
CA ARG A 233 -45.48 -30.07 26.05
C ARG A 233 -44.45 -29.80 24.97
N CYS A 234 -44.60 -28.72 24.19
CA CYS A 234 -43.59 -28.28 23.22
C CYS A 234 -42.24 -28.01 23.91
N TYR A 235 -42.25 -27.30 25.04
CA TYR A 235 -41.05 -26.98 25.80
C TYR A 235 -40.36 -28.24 26.35
N ALA A 236 -41.12 -29.17 26.91
CA ALA A 236 -40.60 -30.44 27.41
C ALA A 236 -39.98 -31.28 26.30
N LEU A 237 -40.66 -31.41 25.16
CA LEU A 237 -40.14 -32.13 24.00
C LEU A 237 -38.89 -31.45 23.41
N ALA A 238 -38.82 -30.12 23.39
CA ALA A 238 -37.65 -29.39 22.90
C ALA A 238 -36.42 -29.59 23.81
N ASN A 239 -36.61 -29.56 25.14
CA ASN A 239 -35.56 -29.86 26.12
C ASN A 239 -35.03 -31.29 25.97
N LEU A 240 -35.93 -32.25 25.76
CA LEU A 240 -35.58 -33.66 25.54
C LEU A 240 -34.85 -33.86 24.20
N ALA A 241 -35.36 -33.28 23.12
CA ALA A 241 -34.75 -33.35 21.79
C ALA A 241 -33.34 -32.72 21.76
N GLU A 242 -33.13 -31.58 22.44
CA GLU A 242 -31.80 -30.96 22.52
C GLU A 242 -30.79 -31.78 23.33
N LEU A 243 -31.21 -32.38 24.44
CA LEU A 243 -30.37 -33.31 25.20
C LEU A 243 -29.92 -34.49 24.33
N LEU A 244 -30.80 -34.99 23.46
CA LEU A 244 -30.51 -36.06 22.51
C LEU A 244 -29.63 -35.60 21.34
N CYS A 245 -29.78 -34.36 20.86
CA CYS A 245 -28.89 -33.77 19.87
C CYS A 245 -27.45 -33.63 20.37
N LEU A 246 -27.26 -33.26 21.64
CA LEU A 246 -25.94 -33.10 22.27
C LEU A 246 -25.13 -34.40 22.40
N SER A 247 -25.82 -35.54 22.37
CA SER A 247 -25.27 -36.85 22.73
C SER A 247 -25.01 -37.75 21.53
N ALA A 248 -25.76 -37.53 20.45
CA ALA A 248 -25.63 -38.15 19.14
C ALA A 248 -24.36 -37.78 18.36
N GLY A 249 -23.27 -37.35 19.00
CA GLY A 249 -22.02 -36.75 18.44
C GLY A 249 -21.38 -37.45 17.24
N LEU A 250 -22.06 -37.38 16.11
CA LEU A 250 -21.86 -37.97 14.79
C LEU A 250 -22.80 -37.18 13.85
N GLY A 251 -22.53 -35.89 13.69
CA GLY A 251 -23.04 -35.09 12.56
C GLY A 251 -21.82 -34.46 11.87
N PRO A 252 -21.91 -34.05 10.59
CA PRO A 252 -20.81 -33.34 9.93
C PRO A 252 -20.36 -32.20 10.84
N GLY A 253 -19.04 -32.13 11.07
CA GLY A 253 -18.42 -31.44 12.21
C GLY A 253 -18.90 -30.01 12.41
N ASP A 254 -18.61 -29.48 13.60
CA ASP A 254 -18.89 -28.13 14.13
C ASP A 254 -18.51 -26.96 13.19
N SER A 255 -18.97 -26.95 11.94
CA SER A 255 -18.91 -25.81 11.05
C SER A 255 -20.05 -24.90 11.46
N PRO A 256 -19.77 -23.70 11.97
CA PRO A 256 -20.83 -22.77 12.33
C PRO A 256 -21.72 -22.53 11.11
N LEU A 257 -23.04 -22.49 11.33
CA LEU A 257 -24.02 -22.21 10.28
C LEU A 257 -23.58 -20.99 9.44
N PRO A 258 -23.85 -20.97 8.12
CA PRO A 258 -23.67 -19.78 7.31
C PRO A 258 -24.29 -18.57 8.01
N ILE A 259 -23.56 -17.45 8.03
CA ILE A 259 -23.95 -16.29 8.84
C ILE A 259 -25.34 -15.74 8.45
N THR A 260 -25.74 -15.87 7.19
CA THR A 260 -27.06 -15.49 6.69
C THR A 260 -28.18 -16.36 7.28
N GLU A 261 -27.98 -17.67 7.34
CA GLU A 261 -28.91 -18.61 7.99
C GLU A 261 -28.96 -18.39 9.50
N HIS A 262 -27.82 -18.08 10.11
CA HIS A 262 -27.72 -17.76 11.52
C HIS A 262 -28.53 -16.50 11.88
N LEU A 263 -28.39 -15.41 11.11
CA LEU A 263 -29.16 -14.18 11.30
C LEU A 263 -30.66 -14.38 11.04
N ALA A 264 -31.04 -15.20 10.06
CA ALA A 264 -32.45 -15.52 9.78
C ALA A 264 -33.10 -16.26 10.97
N LYS A 265 -32.40 -17.24 11.57
CA LYS A 265 -32.86 -17.95 12.78
C LYS A 265 -33.01 -17.01 13.98
N LEU A 266 -32.02 -16.14 14.22
CA LEU A 266 -32.12 -15.15 15.30
C LEU A 266 -33.28 -14.17 15.09
N SER A 267 -33.49 -13.71 13.85
CA SER A 267 -34.64 -12.85 13.49
C SER A 267 -35.97 -13.54 13.78
N ALA A 268 -36.11 -14.82 13.45
CA ALA A 268 -37.31 -15.59 13.74
C ALA A 268 -37.59 -15.68 15.24
N MET A 269 -36.58 -15.97 16.07
CA MET A 269 -36.72 -16.04 17.53
C MET A 269 -37.14 -14.69 18.13
N VAL A 270 -36.47 -13.61 17.73
CA VAL A 270 -36.75 -12.25 18.21
C VAL A 270 -38.14 -11.77 17.79
N SER A 271 -38.58 -12.12 16.57
CA SER A 271 -39.94 -11.83 16.09
C SER A 271 -40.99 -12.53 16.94
N LEU A 272 -40.81 -13.82 17.22
CA LEU A 272 -41.73 -14.61 18.05
C LEU A 272 -41.81 -14.06 19.49
N TRP A 273 -40.68 -13.73 20.13
CA TRP A 273 -40.68 -13.11 21.45
C TRP A 273 -41.29 -11.70 21.48
N SER A 274 -41.33 -11.01 20.35
CA SER A 274 -41.93 -9.68 20.26
C SER A 274 -43.44 -9.73 19.98
N ARG A 275 -43.97 -10.85 19.50
CA ARG A 275 -45.41 -11.06 19.25
C ARG A 275 -46.10 -11.76 20.43
N ASP A 276 -45.38 -12.61 21.15
CA ASP A 276 -45.91 -13.37 22.28
C ASP A 276 -45.93 -12.53 23.57
N THR A 277 -47.11 -12.02 23.93
CA THR A 277 -47.34 -11.22 25.15
C THR A 277 -47.11 -11.99 26.44
N ASP A 278 -47.20 -13.32 26.40
CA ASP A 278 -46.96 -14.19 27.55
C ASP A 278 -45.47 -14.53 27.72
N SER A 279 -44.62 -14.13 26.76
CA SER A 279 -43.17 -14.32 26.86
C SER A 279 -42.56 -13.38 27.89
N GLN A 280 -41.71 -13.93 28.76
CA GLN A 280 -40.90 -13.15 29.70
C GLN A 280 -39.98 -12.14 29.01
N TYR A 281 -39.68 -12.34 27.71
CA TYR A 281 -38.83 -11.47 26.91
C TYR A 281 -39.61 -10.42 26.13
N HIS A 282 -40.95 -10.48 26.08
CA HIS A 282 -41.77 -9.47 25.41
C HIS A 282 -41.44 -8.02 25.84
N PRO A 283 -41.33 -7.70 27.15
CA PRO A 283 -41.01 -6.34 27.60
C PRO A 283 -39.53 -5.94 27.41
N CYS A 284 -38.65 -6.88 27.07
CA CYS A 284 -37.22 -6.61 26.91
C CYS A 284 -36.91 -5.82 25.63
N GLY A 285 -35.86 -5.00 25.70
CA GLY A 285 -35.34 -4.30 24.53
C GLY A 285 -34.79 -5.28 23.49
N LEU A 286 -34.75 -4.87 22.22
CA LEU A 286 -34.22 -5.68 21.11
C LEU A 286 -32.82 -6.24 21.43
N GLY A 287 -31.98 -5.44 22.08
CA GLY A 287 -30.64 -5.84 22.42
C GLY A 287 -30.54 -7.04 23.36
N GLU A 288 -31.40 -7.10 24.38
CA GLU A 288 -31.46 -8.22 25.33
C GLU A 288 -32.05 -9.46 24.65
N LYS A 289 -33.08 -9.27 23.81
CA LYS A 289 -33.67 -10.35 23.00
C LYS A 289 -32.62 -10.99 22.10
N VAL A 290 -31.81 -10.21 21.38
CA VAL A 290 -30.78 -10.76 20.49
C VAL A 290 -29.72 -11.54 21.27
N ARG A 291 -29.25 -11.01 22.41
CA ARG A 291 -28.28 -11.68 23.27
C ARG A 291 -28.79 -13.03 23.78
N GLU A 292 -30.05 -13.08 24.20
CA GLU A 292 -30.64 -14.32 24.69
C GLU A 292 -30.96 -15.30 23.56
N ALA A 293 -31.31 -14.82 22.36
CA ALA A 293 -31.51 -15.67 21.19
C ALA A 293 -30.20 -16.35 20.76
N GLU A 294 -29.08 -15.61 20.80
CA GLU A 294 -27.75 -16.15 20.51
C GLU A 294 -27.31 -17.21 21.53
N ARG A 295 -27.55 -16.95 22.83
CA ARG A 295 -27.36 -17.94 23.89
C ARG A 295 -28.23 -19.18 23.68
N SER A 296 -29.48 -19.00 23.23
CA SER A 296 -30.41 -20.10 22.98
C SER A 296 -29.97 -21.00 21.83
N MET A 297 -29.35 -20.42 20.79
CA MET A 297 -28.77 -21.15 19.65
C MET A 297 -27.50 -21.91 20.01
N SER A 298 -26.78 -21.47 21.04
CA SER A 298 -25.56 -22.12 21.50
C SER A 298 -25.89 -23.44 22.21
N LEU A 299 -25.34 -24.55 21.72
CA LEU A 299 -25.37 -25.84 22.39
C LEU A 299 -24.08 -25.98 23.20
N LEU A 300 -24.18 -25.91 24.53
CA LEU A 300 -23.03 -26.01 25.43
C LEU A 300 -23.19 -27.29 26.27
N SER A 301 -22.11 -28.05 26.44
CA SER A 301 -22.17 -29.36 27.10
C SER A 301 -21.70 -29.26 28.55
N PRO A 302 -22.61 -29.45 29.53
CA PRO A 302 -22.25 -30.02 30.81
C PRO A 302 -22.46 -31.54 30.72
N ALA A 303 -21.37 -32.28 30.51
CA ALA A 303 -21.29 -33.75 30.47
C ALA A 303 -22.14 -34.46 29.38
N ARG A 304 -21.46 -35.16 28.46
CA ARG A 304 -22.10 -36.06 27.48
C ARG A 304 -22.82 -37.19 28.24
N PRO A 305 -24.12 -37.44 27.98
CA PRO A 305 -24.85 -38.52 28.65
C PRO A 305 -24.28 -39.87 28.26
N SER A 306 -24.43 -40.85 29.15
CA SER A 306 -24.01 -42.23 28.90
C SER A 306 -24.86 -42.87 27.78
N ARG A 307 -24.36 -43.96 27.16
CA ARG A 307 -25.10 -44.67 26.11
C ARG A 307 -26.47 -45.18 26.59
N GLU A 308 -26.57 -45.57 27.87
CA GLU A 308 -27.82 -46.01 28.49
C GLU A 308 -28.82 -44.85 28.66
N GLU A 309 -28.33 -43.67 29.05
CA GLU A 309 -29.14 -42.45 29.16
C GLU A 309 -29.66 -41.96 27.80
N LEU A 310 -28.82 -42.08 26.76
CA LEU A 310 -29.21 -41.78 25.38
C LEU A 310 -30.37 -42.67 24.93
N LEU A 311 -30.24 -43.99 25.09
CA LEU A 311 -31.27 -44.95 24.69
C LEU A 311 -32.56 -44.74 25.49
N GLY A 312 -32.45 -44.56 26.81
CA GLY A 312 -33.62 -44.26 27.66
C GLY A 312 -34.29 -42.93 27.32
N GLY A 313 -33.54 -41.93 26.86
CA GLY A 313 -34.07 -40.66 26.37
C GLY A 313 -34.77 -40.78 25.01
N LEU A 314 -34.22 -41.57 24.08
CA LEU A 314 -34.82 -41.84 22.76
C LEU A 314 -36.16 -42.58 22.90
N ASP A 315 -36.23 -43.60 23.75
CA ASP A 315 -37.47 -44.32 24.05
C ASP A 315 -38.52 -43.40 24.68
N LEU A 316 -38.10 -42.53 25.61
CA LEU A 316 -38.98 -41.55 26.22
C LEU A 316 -39.51 -40.57 25.17
N LEU A 317 -38.67 -40.04 24.29
CA LEU A 317 -39.09 -39.12 23.22
C LEU A 317 -40.09 -39.80 22.27
N CYS A 318 -39.83 -41.05 21.88
CA CYS A 318 -40.73 -41.84 21.05
C CYS A 318 -42.11 -41.98 21.70
N SER A 319 -42.15 -42.35 22.98
CA SER A 319 -43.40 -42.49 23.73
C SER A 319 -44.18 -41.18 23.88
N LEU A 320 -43.49 -40.06 24.10
CA LEU A 320 -44.11 -38.75 24.28
C LEU A 320 -44.59 -38.17 22.94
N LEU A 321 -43.85 -38.36 21.84
CA LEU A 321 -44.30 -37.97 20.50
C LEU A 321 -45.53 -38.76 20.06
N GLN A 322 -45.65 -40.04 20.41
CA GLN A 322 -46.86 -40.82 20.17
C GLN A 322 -48.04 -40.35 21.03
N ALA A 323 -47.79 -40.01 22.30
CA ALA A 323 -48.83 -39.61 23.24
C ALA A 323 -49.35 -38.17 23.04
N TRP A 324 -48.47 -37.24 22.64
CA TRP A 324 -48.79 -35.82 22.50
C TRP A 324 -48.83 -35.34 21.05
N GLY A 325 -48.34 -36.13 20.09
CA GLY A 325 -48.07 -35.69 18.71
C GLY A 325 -49.29 -35.21 17.95
N GLU A 326 -50.39 -35.97 17.93
CA GLU A 326 -51.60 -35.61 17.18
C GLU A 326 -52.21 -34.29 17.67
N GLU A 327 -52.37 -34.14 19.00
CA GLU A 327 -52.92 -32.92 19.62
C GLU A 327 -52.02 -31.69 19.36
N LEU A 328 -50.69 -31.87 19.42
CA LEU A 328 -49.74 -30.81 19.13
C LEU A 328 -49.74 -30.42 17.65
N GLN A 329 -49.87 -31.37 16.73
CA GLN A 329 -49.92 -31.08 15.29
C GLN A 329 -51.14 -30.22 14.92
N ASP A 330 -52.30 -30.51 15.49
CA ASP A 330 -53.52 -29.72 15.24
C ASP A 330 -53.36 -28.28 15.74
N THR A 331 -52.72 -28.10 16.89
CA THR A 331 -52.40 -26.77 17.47
C THR A 331 -51.38 -26.01 16.61
N LEU A 332 -50.33 -26.69 16.14
CA LEU A 332 -49.23 -26.09 15.36
C LEU A 332 -49.61 -25.69 13.92
N ARG A 333 -50.75 -26.15 13.40
CA ARG A 333 -51.27 -25.76 12.08
C ARG A 333 -51.90 -24.36 12.07
N GLY A 334 -52.26 -23.79 13.24
CA GLY A 334 -52.76 -22.43 13.37
C GLY A 334 -51.63 -21.40 13.41
N SER A 335 -51.57 -20.47 12.45
CA SER A 335 -50.50 -19.45 12.37
C SER A 335 -50.54 -18.40 13.49
N GLU A 336 -51.68 -18.22 14.14
CA GLU A 336 -51.86 -17.26 15.25
C GLU A 336 -51.34 -17.79 16.61
N GLU A 337 -51.05 -19.09 16.72
CA GLU A 337 -50.64 -19.75 17.98
C GLU A 337 -49.15 -20.13 18.04
N LEU A 338 -48.33 -19.73 17.06
CA LEU A 338 -46.89 -20.00 17.12
C LEU A 338 -46.19 -19.16 18.19
N CYS A 339 -45.75 -19.84 19.24
CA CYS A 339 -44.84 -19.33 20.26
C CYS A 339 -43.41 -19.84 20.03
N PHE A 340 -42.47 -19.25 20.78
CA PHE A 340 -41.05 -19.63 20.72
C PHE A 340 -40.82 -21.11 21.04
N GLU A 341 -41.53 -21.68 22.02
CA GLU A 341 -41.37 -23.07 22.42
C GLU A 341 -41.75 -24.05 21.30
N SER A 342 -42.79 -23.72 20.53
CA SER A 342 -43.21 -24.48 19.35
C SER A 342 -42.18 -24.40 18.21
N TYR A 343 -41.67 -23.20 17.92
CA TYR A 343 -40.59 -23.01 16.94
C TYR A 343 -39.33 -23.79 17.31
N ARG A 344 -38.92 -23.69 18.58
CA ARG A 344 -37.75 -24.36 19.12
C ARG A 344 -37.87 -25.87 19.02
N LEU A 345 -39.04 -26.44 19.32
CA LEU A 345 -39.30 -27.87 19.14
C LEU A 345 -39.10 -28.29 17.67
N LEU A 346 -39.67 -27.55 16.73
CA LEU A 346 -39.57 -27.90 15.30
C LEU A 346 -38.13 -27.79 14.77
N ASP A 347 -37.38 -26.76 15.14
CA ASP A 347 -35.97 -26.60 14.73
C ASP A 347 -35.07 -27.70 15.32
N THR A 348 -35.30 -28.04 16.60
CA THR A 348 -34.53 -29.07 17.30
C THR A 348 -34.86 -30.48 16.83
N LEU A 349 -36.13 -30.80 16.55
CA LEU A 349 -36.54 -32.06 15.92
C LEU A 349 -36.01 -32.18 14.48
N THR A 350 -35.94 -31.06 13.74
CA THR A 350 -35.33 -31.06 12.39
C THR A 350 -33.85 -31.41 12.46
N THR A 351 -33.14 -30.84 13.43
CA THR A 351 -31.73 -31.14 13.68
C THR A 351 -31.54 -32.59 14.15
N LEU A 352 -32.38 -33.04 15.09
CA LEU A 352 -32.37 -34.42 15.57
C LEU A 352 -32.66 -35.41 14.43
N GLY A 353 -33.62 -35.14 13.56
CA GLY A 353 -33.94 -35.97 12.41
C GLY A 353 -32.74 -36.16 11.47
N LYS A 354 -31.98 -35.10 11.19
CA LYS A 354 -30.73 -35.18 10.40
C LYS A 354 -29.67 -36.04 11.10
N ASN A 355 -29.53 -35.88 12.42
CA ASN A 355 -28.58 -36.67 13.21
C ASN A 355 -28.99 -38.15 13.25
N LEU A 356 -30.28 -38.44 13.37
CA LEU A 356 -30.82 -39.81 13.32
C LEU A 356 -30.60 -40.45 11.95
N ASP A 357 -30.81 -39.70 10.85
CA ASP A 357 -30.51 -40.18 9.49
C ASP A 357 -29.02 -40.50 9.33
N PHE A 358 -28.12 -39.65 9.83
CA PHE A 358 -26.68 -39.91 9.80
C PHE A 358 -26.26 -41.14 10.63
N LEU A 359 -26.85 -41.31 11.82
CA LEU A 359 -26.61 -42.48 12.67
C LEU A 359 -27.10 -43.79 12.03
N LEU A 360 -28.20 -43.74 11.28
CA LEU A 360 -28.70 -44.87 10.50
C LEU A 360 -27.80 -45.20 9.29
N GLU A 361 -27.12 -44.20 8.72
CA GLU A 361 -26.18 -44.38 7.59
C GLU A 361 -24.79 -44.90 8.01
N THR A 362 -24.32 -44.59 9.23
CA THR A 362 -22.95 -44.90 9.68
C THR A 362 -22.74 -46.28 10.30
N GLY A 363 -23.79 -47.07 10.51
CA GLY A 363 -23.73 -48.53 10.68
C GLY A 363 -23.17 -49.11 12.00
N ASP A 364 -22.86 -48.29 13.01
CA ASP A 364 -22.25 -48.74 14.28
C ASP A 364 -23.29 -49.02 15.40
N LEU A 365 -24.33 -49.82 15.09
CA LEU A 365 -25.46 -50.11 15.99
C LEU A 365 -25.51 -51.60 16.38
N GLY A 366 -25.77 -51.89 17.66
CA GLY A 366 -25.89 -53.26 18.20
C GLY A 366 -27.23 -53.93 17.85
N GLU A 367 -27.31 -55.26 18.01
CA GLU A 367 -28.53 -56.05 17.71
C GLU A 367 -29.71 -55.62 18.61
N GLY A 368 -30.69 -54.90 18.02
CA GLY A 368 -31.92 -54.43 18.67
C GLY A 368 -32.10 -52.91 18.69
N GLU A 369 -30.99 -52.15 18.66
CA GLU A 369 -30.95 -50.69 18.60
C GLU A 369 -31.51 -50.06 17.29
N PRO A 370 -31.37 -50.65 16.09
CA PRO A 370 -31.81 -49.98 14.86
C PRO A 370 -33.33 -49.87 14.71
N ARG A 371 -34.13 -50.72 15.41
CA ARG A 371 -35.60 -50.71 15.24
C ARG A 371 -36.26 -49.52 15.95
N GLY A 372 -35.83 -49.19 17.17
CA GLY A 372 -36.31 -48.02 17.92
C GLY A 372 -35.88 -46.69 17.30
N LEU A 373 -34.63 -46.63 16.80
CA LEU A 373 -34.11 -45.48 16.06
C LEU A 373 -34.87 -45.22 14.75
N LEU A 374 -35.18 -46.28 13.99
CA LEU A 374 -35.94 -46.17 12.74
C LEU A 374 -37.39 -45.73 12.97
N GLU A 375 -38.02 -46.21 14.05
CA GLU A 375 -39.36 -45.79 14.46
C GLU A 375 -39.40 -44.31 14.86
N LEU A 376 -38.42 -43.86 15.67
CA LEU A 376 -38.30 -42.46 16.06
C LEU A 376 -38.01 -41.56 14.85
N ALA A 377 -37.09 -41.94 13.96
CA ALA A 377 -36.80 -41.19 12.73
C ALA A 377 -38.04 -41.03 11.84
N ARG A 378 -38.87 -42.09 11.73
CA ARG A 378 -40.15 -42.04 11.02
C ARG A 378 -41.14 -41.09 11.71
N LEU A 379 -41.32 -41.22 13.02
CA LEU A 379 -42.22 -40.35 13.80
C LEU A 379 -41.80 -38.88 13.74
N THR A 380 -40.50 -38.58 13.82
CA THR A 380 -39.98 -37.23 13.66
C THR A 380 -40.23 -36.69 12.25
N LYS A 381 -40.01 -37.49 11.20
CA LYS A 381 -40.31 -37.10 9.81
C LYS A 381 -41.81 -36.85 9.58
N ASP A 382 -42.67 -37.73 10.09
CA ASP A 382 -44.12 -37.58 10.02
C ASP A 382 -44.57 -36.33 10.79
N PHE A 383 -43.97 -36.05 11.95
CA PHE A 383 -44.25 -34.84 12.74
C PHE A 383 -43.86 -33.55 12.01
N LEU A 384 -42.68 -33.53 11.39
CA LEU A 384 -42.16 -32.35 10.69
C LEU A 384 -42.80 -32.12 9.31
N ARG A 385 -43.22 -33.18 8.59
CA ARG A 385 -43.86 -33.03 7.28
C ARG A 385 -45.08 -32.12 7.34
N ASP A 386 -45.87 -32.24 8.40
CA ASP A 386 -47.13 -31.53 8.55
C ASP A 386 -46.97 -30.13 9.18
N ALA A 387 -45.88 -29.89 9.92
CA ALA A 387 -45.62 -28.63 10.64
C ALA A 387 -44.56 -27.72 9.98
N SER A 388 -43.71 -28.24 9.10
CA SER A 388 -42.56 -27.49 8.52
C SER A 388 -42.92 -26.40 7.51
N ALA A 389 -44.13 -26.42 6.93
CA ALA A 389 -44.60 -25.36 6.05
C ALA A 389 -44.65 -24.00 6.78
N VAL A 390 -44.99 -24.03 8.07
CA VAL A 390 -45.12 -22.86 8.95
C VAL A 390 -43.77 -22.20 9.26
N LEU A 391 -42.68 -22.98 9.28
CA LEU A 391 -41.32 -22.46 9.50
C LEU A 391 -40.79 -21.63 8.32
N LYS A 392 -41.37 -21.78 7.12
CA LYS A 392 -40.93 -21.07 5.92
C LYS A 392 -41.55 -19.68 5.77
N ASP A 393 -42.67 -19.43 6.45
CA ASP A 393 -43.41 -18.15 6.42
C ASP A 393 -43.04 -17.20 7.58
N LEU A 394 -41.93 -17.46 8.29
CA LEU A 394 -41.47 -16.61 9.39
C LEU A 394 -40.91 -15.28 8.88
N ASP A 395 -41.29 -14.20 9.57
CA ASP A 395 -40.91 -12.84 9.21
C ASP A 395 -39.40 -12.59 9.36
N THR A 396 -38.73 -12.40 8.23
CA THR A 396 -37.30 -12.06 8.15
C THR A 396 -37.06 -10.54 8.08
N SER A 397 -38.09 -9.70 8.26
CA SER A 397 -37.96 -8.24 8.21
C SER A 397 -37.02 -7.66 9.28
N LEU A 398 -36.86 -8.37 10.40
CA LEU A 398 -36.02 -7.94 11.53
C LEU A 398 -34.53 -8.32 11.37
N VAL A 399 -34.15 -9.07 10.33
CA VAL A 399 -32.75 -9.48 10.08
C VAL A 399 -31.76 -8.29 10.12
N PRO A 400 -32.04 -7.12 9.49
CA PRO A 400 -31.13 -5.97 9.55
C PRO A 400 -30.95 -5.45 10.98
N SER A 401 -32.05 -5.33 11.73
CA SER A 401 -32.05 -4.83 13.11
C SER A 401 -31.32 -5.77 14.07
N VAL A 402 -31.45 -7.09 13.85
CA VAL A 402 -30.73 -8.13 14.61
C VAL A 402 -29.23 -8.08 14.30
N ALA A 403 -28.85 -7.97 13.02
CA ALA A 403 -27.45 -7.84 12.62
C ALA A 403 -26.79 -6.59 13.22
N MET A 404 -27.49 -5.44 13.19
CA MET A 404 -27.00 -4.20 13.81
C MET A 404 -26.87 -4.33 15.34
N ALA A 405 -27.80 -5.00 16.00
CA ALA A 405 -27.72 -5.25 17.44
C ALA A 405 -26.52 -6.16 17.82
N ILE A 406 -26.21 -7.17 17.01
CA ILE A 406 -25.02 -8.03 17.17
C ILE A 406 -23.75 -7.20 17.07
N ILE A 407 -23.65 -6.33 16.06
CA ILE A 407 -22.48 -5.47 15.85
C ILE A 407 -22.34 -4.47 17.01
N ALA A 408 -23.40 -3.73 17.34
CA ALA A 408 -23.39 -2.68 18.36
C ALA A 408 -23.04 -3.20 19.77
N GLN A 409 -23.45 -4.43 20.10
CA GLN A 409 -23.14 -5.04 21.39
C GLN A 409 -21.93 -5.98 21.37
N ARG A 410 -21.26 -6.13 20.22
CA ARG A 410 -20.11 -7.03 20.03
C ARG A 410 -20.40 -8.47 20.50
N LEU A 411 -21.57 -8.98 20.10
CA LEU A 411 -22.03 -10.33 20.41
C LEU A 411 -21.19 -11.40 19.68
N ASP A 412 -21.45 -12.69 19.92
CA ASP A 412 -20.69 -13.75 19.27
C ASP A 412 -20.82 -13.63 17.73
N ARG A 413 -19.75 -13.95 16.99
CA ARG A 413 -19.67 -13.80 15.52
C ARG A 413 -19.94 -12.39 14.95
N HIS A 414 -19.84 -11.32 15.74
CA HIS A 414 -20.00 -9.94 15.24
C HIS A 414 -19.09 -9.59 14.05
N VAL A 415 -17.89 -10.16 13.99
CA VAL A 415 -16.95 -9.97 12.86
C VAL A 415 -17.50 -10.56 11.55
N ASP A 416 -18.10 -11.76 11.58
CA ASP A 416 -18.74 -12.36 10.41
C ASP A 416 -19.93 -11.52 9.95
N THR A 417 -20.70 -11.00 10.92
CA THR A 417 -21.87 -10.14 10.68
C THR A 417 -21.48 -8.83 10.01
N CYS A 418 -20.31 -8.24 10.32
CA CYS A 418 -19.79 -7.05 9.63
C CYS A 418 -19.63 -7.26 8.12
N SER A 419 -19.24 -8.46 7.68
CA SER A 419 -19.13 -8.78 6.26
C SER A 419 -20.48 -8.76 5.55
N VAL A 420 -21.52 -9.34 6.16
CA VAL A 420 -22.88 -9.35 5.60
C VAL A 420 -23.46 -7.94 5.58
N PHE A 421 -23.29 -7.21 6.69
CA PHE A 421 -23.71 -5.82 6.83
C PHE A 421 -23.11 -4.92 5.74
N ALA A 422 -21.85 -5.14 5.37
CA ALA A 422 -21.15 -4.38 4.34
C ALA A 422 -21.57 -4.72 2.90
N SER A 423 -22.08 -5.94 2.64
CA SER A 423 -22.42 -6.43 1.29
C SER A 423 -23.91 -6.42 0.96
N GLU A 424 -24.79 -6.44 1.96
CA GLU A 424 -26.24 -6.57 1.73
C GLU A 424 -26.89 -5.27 1.27
N LYS A 425 -27.34 -5.27 0.01
CA LYS A 425 -27.85 -4.07 -0.68
C LYS A 425 -29.20 -3.60 -0.15
N THR A 426 -30.01 -4.51 0.41
CA THR A 426 -31.36 -4.20 0.89
C THR A 426 -31.38 -3.46 2.24
N TRP A 427 -30.29 -3.52 3.00
CA TRP A 427 -30.18 -2.92 4.35
C TRP A 427 -29.50 -1.56 4.32
N ALA A 428 -28.65 -1.37 3.31
CA ALA A 428 -27.70 -0.28 3.21
C ALA A 428 -28.38 1.09 3.14
N PHE A 429 -27.73 2.10 3.73
CA PHE A 429 -28.18 3.50 3.74
C PHE A 429 -29.57 3.76 4.33
N SER A 430 -30.10 2.85 5.15
CA SER A 430 -31.14 3.22 6.12
C SER A 430 -30.53 4.06 7.26
N LYS A 431 -31.35 4.87 7.95
CA LYS A 431 -30.88 5.69 9.08
C LYS A 431 -30.16 4.84 10.15
N ALA A 432 -30.75 3.70 10.52
CA ALA A 432 -30.16 2.77 11.48
C ALA A 432 -28.83 2.16 10.98
N TRP A 433 -28.71 1.88 9.67
CA TRP A 433 -27.48 1.37 9.08
C TRP A 433 -26.33 2.39 9.18
N VAL A 434 -26.60 3.66 8.85
CA VAL A 434 -25.60 4.73 8.94
C VAL A 434 -25.19 4.98 10.39
N GLU A 435 -26.15 5.04 11.33
CA GLU A 435 -25.88 5.18 12.77
C GLU A 435 -25.00 4.04 13.29
N CYS A 436 -25.34 2.78 12.96
CA CYS A 436 -24.56 1.61 13.35
C CYS A 436 -23.11 1.67 12.83
N LEU A 437 -22.92 2.03 11.56
CA LEU A 437 -21.58 2.18 10.96
C LEU A 437 -20.78 3.29 11.65
N VAL A 438 -21.42 4.43 11.95
CA VAL A 438 -20.75 5.58 12.60
C VAL A 438 -20.31 5.25 14.02
N GLU A 439 -21.11 4.52 14.79
CA GLU A 439 -20.77 4.12 16.16
C GLU A 439 -19.71 3.01 16.21
N ASN A 440 -19.62 2.17 15.17
CA ASN A 440 -18.80 0.95 15.16
C ASN A 440 -17.66 0.94 14.13
N LYS A 441 -17.19 2.11 13.68
CA LYS A 441 -16.14 2.26 12.64
C LYS A 441 -14.93 1.35 12.83
N ALA A 442 -14.47 1.17 14.07
CA ALA A 442 -13.31 0.34 14.40
C ALA A 442 -13.44 -1.12 13.90
N LEU A 443 -14.67 -1.65 13.81
CA LEU A 443 -14.91 -3.02 13.34
C LEU A 443 -14.82 -3.14 11.81
N PHE A 444 -14.87 -2.02 11.09
CA PHE A 444 -14.83 -1.97 9.62
C PHE A 444 -13.46 -1.54 9.07
N GLN A 445 -12.43 -1.49 9.92
CA GLN A 445 -11.05 -1.13 9.55
C GLN A 445 -10.27 -2.33 8.97
N SER A 446 -10.84 -3.02 7.97
CA SER A 446 -10.13 -4.01 7.15
C SER A 446 -10.31 -3.70 5.67
N PRO A 447 -9.29 -3.93 4.83
CA PRO A 447 -9.34 -3.55 3.42
C PRO A 447 -10.49 -4.24 2.67
N GLU A 448 -10.80 -5.50 2.99
CA GLU A 448 -11.89 -6.25 2.37
C GLU A 448 -13.27 -5.68 2.74
N LEU A 449 -13.48 -5.28 4.00
CA LEU A 449 -14.75 -4.68 4.42
C LEU A 449 -14.94 -3.28 3.84
N VAL A 450 -13.88 -2.46 3.80
CA VAL A 450 -13.93 -1.14 3.17
C VAL A 450 -14.29 -1.25 1.69
N LEU A 451 -13.69 -2.20 0.96
CA LEU A 451 -14.04 -2.44 -0.45
C LEU A 451 -15.51 -2.83 -0.63
N LYS A 452 -16.04 -3.75 0.20
CA LYS A 452 -17.47 -4.11 0.17
C LYS A 452 -18.38 -2.92 0.47
N LEU A 453 -18.02 -2.08 1.46
CA LEU A 453 -18.77 -0.86 1.76
C LEU A 453 -18.76 0.14 0.60
N LEU A 454 -17.64 0.28 -0.10
CA LEU A 454 -17.52 1.12 -1.30
C LEU A 454 -18.36 0.56 -2.46
N GLU A 455 -18.37 -0.75 -2.68
CA GLU A 455 -19.25 -1.40 -3.65
C GLU A 455 -20.73 -1.15 -3.35
N THR A 456 -21.12 -1.26 -2.08
CA THR A 456 -22.49 -0.98 -1.63
C THR A 456 -22.85 0.49 -1.79
N LEU A 457 -21.92 1.42 -1.52
CA LEU A 457 -22.08 2.85 -1.77
C LEU A 457 -22.31 3.15 -3.26
N VAL A 458 -21.51 2.57 -4.15
CA VAL A 458 -21.64 2.77 -5.61
C VAL A 458 -22.97 2.21 -6.10
N ASN A 459 -23.35 1.00 -5.67
CA ASN A 459 -24.65 0.42 -6.03
C ASN A 459 -25.82 1.34 -5.59
N PHE A 460 -25.79 1.84 -4.36
CA PHE A 460 -26.83 2.75 -3.85
C PHE A 460 -26.87 4.08 -4.60
N ALA A 461 -25.70 4.66 -4.91
CA ALA A 461 -25.57 5.91 -5.66
C ALA A 461 -26.20 5.84 -7.06
N THR A 462 -26.12 4.66 -7.71
CA THR A 462 -26.68 4.44 -9.05
C THR A 462 -28.19 4.21 -9.06
N SER A 463 -28.80 3.84 -7.92
CA SER A 463 -30.22 3.46 -7.86
C SER A 463 -31.15 4.49 -7.21
N HIS A 464 -30.62 5.46 -6.46
CA HIS A 464 -31.43 6.45 -5.72
C HIS A 464 -30.94 7.88 -5.93
N HIS A 465 -31.87 8.80 -6.22
CA HIS A 465 -31.57 10.23 -6.49
C HIS A 465 -32.35 11.22 -5.61
N ASP A 466 -33.07 10.74 -4.60
CA ASP A 466 -33.91 11.59 -3.75
C ASP A 466 -33.08 12.39 -2.73
N LYS A 467 -33.65 13.52 -2.24
CA LYS A 467 -32.94 14.45 -1.35
C LYS A 467 -32.53 13.84 -0.01
N GLU A 468 -33.40 13.04 0.61
CA GLU A 468 -33.10 12.33 1.87
C GLU A 468 -32.03 11.25 1.66
N ALA A 469 -32.10 10.53 0.53
CA ALA A 469 -31.09 9.53 0.16
C ALA A 469 -29.70 10.16 -0.02
N ARG A 470 -29.63 11.39 -0.54
CA ARG A 470 -28.38 12.14 -0.69
C ARG A 470 -27.73 12.53 0.64
N GLU A 471 -28.52 12.87 1.65
CA GLU A 471 -27.99 13.19 3.00
C GLU A 471 -27.43 11.94 3.68
N LEU A 472 -28.15 10.81 3.60
CA LEU A 472 -27.69 9.52 4.09
C LEU A 472 -26.44 9.02 3.33
N GLN A 473 -26.39 9.24 2.02
CA GLN A 473 -25.22 8.96 1.19
C GLN A 473 -24.00 9.78 1.62
N MET A 474 -24.18 11.07 1.92
CA MET A 474 -23.10 11.93 2.40
C MET A 474 -22.54 11.45 3.75
N GLN A 475 -23.42 11.15 4.70
CA GLN A 475 -23.02 10.64 6.02
C GLN A 475 -22.34 9.27 5.92
N GLY A 476 -22.91 8.35 5.12
CA GLY A 476 -22.31 7.04 4.87
C GLY A 476 -20.95 7.12 4.17
N THR A 477 -20.83 7.96 3.13
CA THR A 477 -19.55 8.19 2.43
C THR A 477 -18.49 8.70 3.40
N LYS A 478 -18.84 9.66 4.26
CA LYS A 478 -17.93 10.19 5.28
C LYS A 478 -17.47 9.09 6.24
N ALA A 479 -18.39 8.26 6.75
CA ALA A 479 -18.05 7.17 7.66
C ALA A 479 -17.14 6.12 7.00
N ILE A 480 -17.39 5.76 5.74
CA ILE A 480 -16.56 4.80 4.99
C ILE A 480 -15.16 5.37 4.74
N VAL A 481 -15.06 6.64 4.36
CA VAL A 481 -13.77 7.32 4.18
C VAL A 481 -13.00 7.38 5.50
N GLU A 482 -13.67 7.63 6.63
CA GLU A 482 -13.05 7.59 7.96
C GLU A 482 -12.54 6.19 8.31
N CYS A 483 -13.27 5.12 7.98
CA CYS A 483 -12.78 3.75 8.14
C CYS A 483 -11.52 3.49 7.32
N TYR A 484 -11.46 4.01 6.08
CA TYR A 484 -10.28 3.93 5.23
C TYR A 484 -9.09 4.74 5.75
N THR A 485 -9.32 5.95 6.30
CA THR A 485 -8.21 6.81 6.76
C THR A 485 -7.46 6.23 7.95
N GLU A 486 -8.10 5.40 8.76
CA GLU A 486 -7.49 4.71 9.91
C GLU A 486 -6.66 3.48 9.49
N LEU A 487 -6.73 3.03 8.23
CA LEU A 487 -5.93 1.90 7.75
C LEU A 487 -4.43 2.21 7.68
N SER A 488 -3.62 1.15 7.77
CA SER A 488 -2.18 1.20 7.46
C SER A 488 -1.95 1.62 6.00
N LEU A 489 -0.78 2.19 5.67
CA LEU A 489 -0.46 2.58 4.29
C LEU A 489 -0.49 1.38 3.33
N SER A 490 -0.11 0.19 3.80
CA SER A 490 -0.17 -1.05 3.00
C SER A 490 -1.62 -1.44 2.69
N ASP A 491 -2.51 -1.39 3.68
CA ASP A 491 -3.92 -1.74 3.48
C ASP A 491 -4.66 -0.67 2.68
N LYS A 492 -4.31 0.62 2.83
CA LYS A 492 -4.80 1.70 1.95
C LYS A 492 -4.49 1.41 0.48
N ASN A 493 -3.28 0.94 0.18
CA ASN A 493 -2.89 0.55 -1.17
C ASN A 493 -3.70 -0.64 -1.70
N LYS A 494 -4.04 -1.64 -0.86
CA LYS A 494 -4.93 -2.74 -1.28
C LYS A 494 -6.32 -2.21 -1.68
N VAL A 495 -6.88 -1.27 -0.90
CA VAL A 495 -8.18 -0.65 -1.22
C VAL A 495 -8.09 0.18 -2.50
N ILE A 496 -7.06 1.02 -2.68
CA ILE A 496 -6.86 1.78 -3.93
C ILE A 496 -6.75 0.84 -5.13
N SER A 497 -6.01 -0.26 -5.01
CA SER A 497 -5.90 -1.28 -6.06
C SER A 497 -7.24 -1.91 -6.39
N GLY A 498 -8.07 -2.20 -5.38
CA GLY A 498 -9.43 -2.70 -5.58
C GLY A 498 -10.34 -1.66 -6.27
N VAL A 499 -10.23 -0.39 -5.89
CA VAL A 499 -10.97 0.72 -6.54
C VAL A 499 -10.59 0.84 -8.02
N LEU A 500 -9.31 0.80 -8.35
CA LEU A 500 -8.82 0.85 -9.73
C LEU A 500 -9.25 -0.37 -10.54
N ALA A 501 -9.25 -1.56 -9.94
CA ALA A 501 -9.72 -2.79 -10.59
C ALA A 501 -11.23 -2.77 -10.88
N SER A 502 -12.04 -2.23 -9.95
CA SER A 502 -13.50 -2.22 -10.08
C SER A 502 -14.05 -1.06 -10.90
N TRP A 503 -13.41 0.13 -10.84
CA TRP A 503 -13.95 1.37 -11.42
C TRP A 503 -12.94 2.16 -12.29
N GLY A 504 -11.72 1.66 -12.50
CA GLY A 504 -10.72 2.30 -13.36
C GLY A 504 -10.15 3.62 -12.80
N GLY A 505 -9.46 4.38 -13.66
CA GLY A 505 -8.78 5.64 -13.30
C GLY A 505 -9.67 6.69 -12.62
N PRO A 506 -10.91 6.95 -13.08
CA PRO A 506 -11.84 7.88 -12.43
C PRO A 506 -12.26 7.49 -11.00
N GLY A 507 -12.18 6.21 -10.65
CA GLY A 507 -12.55 5.68 -9.33
C GLY A 507 -13.99 5.97 -8.94
N LEU A 508 -14.21 6.32 -7.66
CA LEU A 508 -15.55 6.57 -7.10
C LEU A 508 -16.23 7.81 -7.71
N SER A 509 -15.44 8.81 -8.14
CA SER A 509 -15.97 10.07 -8.69
C SER A 509 -16.81 9.91 -9.96
N GLN A 510 -16.67 8.78 -10.67
CA GLN A 510 -17.47 8.47 -11.85
C GLN A 510 -18.91 8.11 -11.51
N ASN A 511 -19.12 7.38 -10.39
CA ASN A 511 -20.42 6.78 -10.06
C ASN A 511 -21.10 7.43 -8.84
N VAL A 512 -20.38 8.24 -8.06
CA VAL A 512 -20.90 8.86 -6.83
C VAL A 512 -20.90 10.39 -6.94
N GLU A 513 -22.08 10.98 -7.16
CA GLU A 513 -22.19 12.44 -7.36
C GLU A 513 -21.72 13.27 -6.17
N VAL A 514 -22.01 12.83 -4.94
CA VAL A 514 -21.58 13.50 -3.69
C VAL A 514 -20.05 13.56 -3.57
N VAL A 515 -19.33 12.59 -4.16
CA VAL A 515 -17.87 12.60 -4.21
C VAL A 515 -17.37 13.57 -5.27
N ARG A 516 -18.05 13.69 -6.41
CA ARG A 516 -17.68 14.61 -7.49
C ARG A 516 -17.89 16.08 -7.08
N GLU A 517 -18.93 16.36 -6.31
CA GLU A 517 -19.20 17.69 -5.76
C GLU A 517 -18.19 18.04 -4.66
N GLY A 518 -17.47 19.15 -4.82
CA GLY A 518 -16.45 19.58 -3.87
C GLY A 518 -15.06 18.93 -4.05
N LEU A 519 -14.92 17.87 -4.85
CA LEU A 519 -13.62 17.22 -5.11
C LEU A 519 -12.55 18.21 -5.60
N GLN A 520 -12.92 19.10 -6.51
CA GLN A 520 -11.98 20.09 -7.05
C GLN A 520 -11.52 21.09 -5.97
N GLU A 521 -12.42 21.47 -5.05
CA GLU A 521 -12.09 22.35 -3.93
C GLU A 521 -11.20 21.62 -2.92
N ASP A 522 -11.53 20.37 -2.59
CA ASP A 522 -10.74 19.49 -1.73
C ASP A 522 -9.31 19.27 -2.28
N LEU A 523 -9.18 19.02 -3.60
CA LEU A 523 -7.90 18.94 -4.30
C LEU A 523 -7.13 20.26 -4.10
N ASN A 524 -7.73 21.40 -4.45
CA ASN A 524 -7.08 22.70 -4.35
C ASN A 524 -6.62 23.01 -2.91
N VAL A 525 -7.48 22.78 -1.91
CA VAL A 525 -7.16 23.01 -0.49
C VAL A 525 -6.02 22.12 -0.03
N THR A 526 -6.09 20.82 -0.34
CA THR A 526 -5.07 19.85 0.07
C THR A 526 -3.73 20.17 -0.58
N PHE A 527 -3.70 20.44 -1.89
CA PHE A 527 -2.47 20.78 -2.59
C PHE A 527 -1.85 22.10 -2.13
N ASN A 528 -2.67 23.10 -1.80
CA ASN A 528 -2.21 24.35 -1.20
C ASN A 528 -1.59 24.16 0.20
N GLN A 529 -2.03 23.15 0.96
CA GLN A 529 -1.43 22.79 2.25
C GLN A 529 -0.12 22.03 2.07
N ILE A 530 -0.09 21.08 1.13
CA ILE A 530 1.09 20.25 0.81
C ILE A 530 2.24 21.13 0.32
N THR A 531 1.98 22.07 -0.59
CA THR A 531 3.02 22.98 -1.10
C THR A 531 3.59 23.95 -0.06
N LYS A 532 2.89 24.18 1.06
CA LYS A 532 3.36 25.03 2.16
C LYS A 532 4.13 24.28 3.26
N SER A 533 4.15 22.94 3.24
CA SER A 533 4.61 22.11 4.36
C SER A 533 5.68 21.07 3.99
N VAL A 534 6.71 21.51 3.25
CA VAL A 534 7.83 20.65 2.82
C VAL A 534 8.76 20.34 4.02
N SER A 535 8.49 19.23 4.71
CA SER A 535 9.28 18.65 5.82
C SER A 535 8.98 17.15 5.94
N ASP A 536 9.81 16.37 6.65
CA ASP A 536 9.60 14.91 6.80
C ASP A 536 8.31 14.56 7.56
N GLU A 537 7.99 15.27 8.65
CA GLU A 537 6.69 15.17 9.33
C GLU A 537 5.53 15.68 8.45
N GLY A 538 5.85 16.58 7.52
CA GLY A 538 4.95 17.04 6.47
C GLY A 538 4.64 15.94 5.44
N LEU A 539 5.60 15.07 5.13
CA LEU A 539 5.43 13.99 4.15
C LEU A 539 4.38 12.98 4.59
N THR A 540 4.45 12.49 5.84
CA THR A 540 3.47 11.51 6.36
C THR A 540 2.05 12.10 6.38
N ARG A 541 1.91 13.39 6.74
CA ARG A 541 0.63 14.10 6.69
C ARG A 541 0.14 14.27 5.26
N ALA A 542 1.02 14.65 4.34
CA ALA A 542 0.71 14.80 2.93
C ALA A 542 0.26 13.47 2.31
N VAL A 543 0.97 12.37 2.58
CA VAL A 543 0.59 11.01 2.14
C VAL A 543 -0.78 10.63 2.69
N ALA A 544 -1.08 10.89 3.98
CA ALA A 544 -2.40 10.59 4.52
C ALA A 544 -3.53 11.37 3.82
N SER A 545 -3.36 12.68 3.61
CA SER A 545 -4.34 13.51 2.88
C SER A 545 -4.48 13.08 1.42
N MET A 546 -3.38 12.70 0.77
CA MET A 546 -3.35 12.24 -0.61
C MET A 546 -3.98 10.85 -0.77
N ALA A 547 -3.85 9.97 0.22
CA ALA A 547 -4.48 8.65 0.21
C ALA A 547 -6.01 8.77 0.12
N ARG A 548 -6.59 9.77 0.81
CA ARG A 548 -8.02 10.07 0.74
C ARG A 548 -8.43 10.53 -0.66
N LEU A 549 -7.73 11.50 -1.24
CA LEU A 549 -8.06 11.99 -2.59
C LEU A 549 -7.86 10.92 -3.67
N THR A 550 -6.81 10.11 -3.52
CA THR A 550 -6.52 8.98 -4.41
C THR A 550 -7.61 7.92 -4.35
N LEU A 551 -8.22 7.67 -3.18
CA LEU A 551 -9.38 6.77 -3.07
C LEU A 551 -10.59 7.31 -3.85
N LEU A 552 -10.86 8.61 -3.71
CA LEU A 552 -12.05 9.25 -4.30
C LEU A 552 -11.94 9.40 -5.82
N SER A 553 -10.78 9.85 -6.31
CA SER A 553 -10.48 9.99 -7.74
C SER A 553 -8.97 9.84 -7.97
N PRO A 554 -8.49 8.62 -8.28
CA PRO A 554 -7.08 8.37 -8.57
C PRO A 554 -6.57 9.26 -9.72
N GLU A 555 -7.28 9.29 -10.84
CA GLU A 555 -6.89 10.04 -12.04
C GLU A 555 -6.77 11.55 -11.80
N ALA A 556 -7.80 12.19 -11.21
CA ALA A 556 -7.76 13.63 -10.97
C ALA A 556 -6.65 14.01 -9.99
N THR A 557 -6.42 13.17 -8.98
CA THR A 557 -5.35 13.34 -8.00
C THR A 557 -3.99 13.27 -8.69
N VAL A 558 -3.71 12.23 -9.47
CA VAL A 558 -2.42 12.05 -10.17
C VAL A 558 -2.18 13.17 -11.18
N LYS A 559 -3.19 13.56 -11.99
CA LYS A 559 -3.08 14.70 -12.92
C LYS A 559 -2.67 15.99 -12.22
N GLN A 560 -3.29 16.29 -11.08
CA GLN A 560 -2.99 17.48 -10.30
C GLN A 560 -1.57 17.42 -9.70
N VAL A 561 -1.13 16.26 -9.20
CA VAL A 561 0.26 16.09 -8.75
C VAL A 561 1.23 16.33 -9.90
N CYS A 562 1.02 15.69 -11.05
CA CYS A 562 1.88 15.82 -12.23
C CYS A 562 2.00 17.27 -12.69
N HIS A 563 0.88 18.00 -12.74
CA HIS A 563 0.87 19.42 -13.09
C HIS A 563 1.67 20.27 -12.09
N LEU A 564 1.43 20.09 -10.78
CA LEU A 564 2.10 20.88 -9.75
C LEU A 564 3.59 20.54 -9.58
N ALA A 565 3.99 19.30 -9.85
CA ALA A 565 5.39 18.89 -9.82
C ALA A 565 6.26 19.67 -10.81
N VAL A 566 5.65 20.07 -11.93
CA VAL A 566 6.32 20.80 -13.01
C VAL A 566 6.22 22.31 -12.81
N VAL A 567 5.03 22.83 -12.51
CA VAL A 567 4.81 24.28 -12.41
C VAL A 567 5.40 24.88 -11.12
N ASN A 568 5.44 24.12 -10.02
CA ASN A 568 5.97 24.62 -8.76
C ASN A 568 7.47 24.31 -8.62
N LEU A 569 8.30 25.35 -8.75
CA LEU A 569 9.75 25.25 -8.73
C LEU A 569 10.27 24.56 -7.45
N GLY A 570 10.94 23.42 -7.62
CA GLY A 570 11.54 22.64 -6.53
C GLY A 570 10.62 21.65 -5.82
N ALA A 571 9.31 21.60 -6.16
CA ALA A 571 8.36 20.67 -5.51
C ALA A 571 8.38 19.25 -6.08
N HIS A 572 9.02 19.04 -7.23
CA HIS A 572 8.99 17.78 -7.99
C HIS A 572 9.44 16.55 -7.17
N GLN A 573 10.52 16.64 -6.38
CA GLN A 573 10.99 15.50 -5.57
C GLN A 573 9.99 15.11 -4.48
N PHE A 574 9.47 16.10 -3.75
CA PHE A 574 8.51 15.87 -2.67
C PHE A 574 7.19 15.28 -3.20
N LEU A 575 6.70 15.81 -4.32
CA LEU A 575 5.49 15.30 -4.97
C LEU A 575 5.69 13.90 -5.58
N ALA A 576 6.89 13.60 -6.09
CA ALA A 576 7.23 12.25 -6.54
C ALA A 576 7.26 11.25 -5.39
N GLN A 577 7.84 11.61 -4.24
CA GLN A 577 7.84 10.77 -3.02
C GLN A 577 6.42 10.45 -2.55
N ILE A 578 5.51 11.43 -2.59
CA ILE A 578 4.10 11.23 -2.28
C ILE A 578 3.49 10.20 -3.22
N LEU A 579 3.65 10.33 -4.54
CA LEU A 579 3.11 9.35 -5.50
C LEU A 579 3.72 7.96 -5.28
N CYS A 580 5.04 7.88 -5.09
CA CYS A 580 5.74 6.61 -4.85
C CYS A 580 5.32 5.90 -3.55
N SER A 581 4.60 6.59 -2.65
CA SER A 581 3.97 5.97 -1.48
C SER A 581 2.72 5.14 -1.83
N PHE A 582 2.24 5.23 -3.08
CA PHE A 582 1.07 4.53 -3.59
C PHE A 582 1.41 3.59 -4.77
N PRO A 583 2.06 2.44 -4.54
CA PRO A 583 2.38 1.48 -5.59
C PRO A 583 1.15 0.99 -6.37
N ALA A 584 -0.06 1.03 -5.80
CA ALA A 584 -1.29 0.70 -6.52
C ALA A 584 -1.53 1.58 -7.77
N LEU A 585 -0.91 2.76 -7.85
CA LEU A 585 -0.99 3.65 -9.01
C LEU A 585 -0.24 3.15 -10.24
N SER A 586 0.60 2.12 -10.13
CA SER A 586 1.20 1.43 -11.30
C SER A 586 0.19 0.57 -12.07
N PHE A 587 -1.11 0.87 -11.94
CA PHE A 587 -2.21 0.20 -12.59
C PHE A 587 -2.14 0.40 -14.11
N LEU A 588 -2.20 -0.72 -14.84
CA LEU A 588 -2.24 -0.75 -16.29
C LEU A 588 -3.69 -0.68 -16.76
N GLU A 589 -4.04 0.40 -17.46
CA GLU A 589 -5.37 0.53 -18.04
C GLU A 589 -5.47 -0.36 -19.29
N SER A 590 -6.36 -1.35 -19.25
CA SER A 590 -6.72 -2.16 -20.41
C SER A 590 -7.66 -1.36 -21.32
N HIS A 591 -7.10 -0.50 -22.16
CA HIS A 591 -7.87 0.04 -23.30
C HIS A 591 -8.08 -1.04 -24.37
N GLU A 592 -9.13 -0.91 -25.18
CA GLU A 592 -9.48 -1.84 -26.28
C GLU A 592 -8.37 -2.04 -27.34
N ASP A 593 -7.24 -1.34 -27.25
CA ASP A 593 -6.07 -1.48 -28.10
C ASP A 593 -4.97 -2.31 -27.40
N PRO A 594 -4.86 -3.64 -27.65
CA PRO A 594 -3.93 -4.54 -26.95
C PRO A 594 -2.44 -4.20 -27.13
N GLY A 595 -2.09 -3.27 -28.03
CA GLY A 595 -0.73 -2.77 -28.25
C GLY A 595 -0.33 -1.51 -27.47
N ARG A 596 -1.24 -0.89 -26.71
CA ARG A 596 -1.03 0.38 -26.00
C ARG A 596 -1.52 0.38 -24.54
N ALA A 597 -1.37 -0.73 -23.83
CA ALA A 597 -1.55 -0.69 -22.37
C ALA A 597 -0.60 0.37 -21.78
N ARG A 598 -1.18 1.40 -21.15
CA ARG A 598 -0.45 2.49 -20.49
C ARG A 598 -0.79 2.46 -19.01
N SER A 599 0.19 2.78 -18.18
CA SER A 599 -0.02 3.05 -16.77
C SER A 599 -0.87 4.31 -16.62
N LEU A 600 -1.73 4.30 -15.60
CA LEU A 600 -2.51 5.47 -15.21
C LEU A 600 -1.62 6.71 -15.03
N VAL A 601 -0.47 6.54 -14.37
CA VAL A 601 0.49 7.62 -14.10
C VAL A 601 1.05 8.21 -15.39
N LEU A 602 1.47 7.38 -16.36
CA LEU A 602 2.02 7.90 -17.61
C LEU A 602 0.97 8.63 -18.44
N ARG A 603 -0.26 8.10 -18.53
CA ARG A 603 -1.36 8.78 -19.22
C ARG A 603 -1.68 10.12 -18.56
N CYS A 604 -1.82 10.14 -17.24
CA CYS A 604 -2.09 11.37 -16.50
C CYS A 604 -0.97 12.40 -16.68
N LEU A 605 0.28 11.96 -16.72
CA LEU A 605 1.44 12.81 -16.96
C LEU A 605 1.42 13.41 -18.37
N GLU A 606 1.15 12.59 -19.39
CA GLU A 606 1.01 13.04 -20.78
C GLU A 606 -0.11 14.09 -20.90
N GLU A 607 -1.30 13.82 -20.38
CA GLU A 607 -2.44 14.74 -20.49
C GLU A 607 -2.27 16.04 -19.66
N ALA A 608 -1.64 15.94 -18.48
CA ALA A 608 -1.51 17.07 -17.56
C ALA A 608 -0.39 18.03 -17.96
N VAL A 609 0.71 17.52 -18.50
CA VAL A 609 1.96 18.28 -18.68
C VAL A 609 2.41 18.37 -20.13
N TRP A 610 2.31 17.29 -20.90
CA TRP A 610 2.93 17.22 -22.21
C TRP A 610 2.28 18.23 -23.19
N GLY A 611 3.12 18.99 -23.90
CA GLY A 611 2.68 20.08 -24.77
C GLY A 611 2.28 21.38 -24.05
N LYS A 612 2.35 21.43 -22.70
CA LYS A 612 2.08 22.63 -21.89
C LYS A 612 3.34 23.22 -21.22
N LEU A 613 4.50 22.58 -21.41
CA LEU A 613 5.79 23.07 -20.93
C LEU A 613 6.16 24.35 -21.69
N SER A 614 6.43 25.43 -20.97
CA SER A 614 6.65 26.77 -21.53
C SER A 614 8.03 27.33 -21.26
N THR A 615 8.74 26.80 -20.26
CA THR A 615 10.08 27.27 -19.87
C THR A 615 11.08 26.13 -19.72
N ALA A 616 12.37 26.41 -19.95
CA ALA A 616 13.45 25.44 -19.76
C ALA A 616 13.54 24.91 -18.31
N ARG A 617 13.08 25.69 -17.33
CA ARG A 617 13.02 25.25 -15.92
C ARG A 617 11.92 24.21 -15.70
N GLU A 618 10.76 24.39 -16.32
CA GLU A 618 9.68 23.40 -16.28
C GLU A 618 10.10 22.09 -16.97
N GLU A 619 10.82 22.18 -18.09
CA GLU A 619 11.39 21.02 -18.78
C GLU A 619 12.38 20.25 -17.89
N GLU A 620 13.33 20.94 -17.24
CA GLU A 620 14.28 20.30 -16.33
C GLU A 620 13.56 19.66 -15.12
N GLN A 621 12.55 20.31 -14.55
CA GLN A 621 11.76 19.72 -13.48
C GLN A 621 10.97 18.50 -13.93
N PHE A 622 10.39 18.55 -15.13
CA PHE A 622 9.71 17.40 -15.71
C PHE A 622 10.67 16.22 -15.88
N LEU A 623 11.89 16.46 -16.37
CA LEU A 623 12.93 15.43 -16.48
C LEU A 623 13.30 14.84 -15.12
N GLN A 624 13.50 15.68 -14.10
CA GLN A 624 13.83 15.23 -12.75
C GLN A 624 12.68 14.46 -12.10
N PHE A 625 11.44 14.91 -12.28
CA PHE A 625 10.24 14.23 -11.81
C PHE A 625 10.07 12.85 -12.46
N LEU A 626 10.16 12.81 -13.79
CA LEU A 626 10.03 11.57 -14.58
C LEU A 626 11.15 10.57 -14.22
N ALA A 627 12.38 11.05 -14.04
CA ALA A 627 13.50 10.21 -13.58
C ALA A 627 13.21 9.59 -12.21
N PHE A 628 12.65 10.35 -11.27
CA PHE A 628 12.29 9.85 -9.94
C PHE A 628 11.21 8.75 -10.00
N LEU A 629 10.17 8.93 -10.82
CA LEU A 629 9.07 7.96 -10.97
C LEU A 629 9.52 6.60 -11.55
N MET A 630 10.62 6.62 -12.32
CA MET A 630 11.21 5.42 -12.92
C MET A 630 12.28 4.76 -12.03
N GLN A 631 12.70 5.40 -10.93
CA GLN A 631 13.75 4.84 -10.08
C GLN A 631 13.25 3.60 -9.33
N PRO A 632 14.03 2.51 -9.33
CA PRO A 632 13.74 1.34 -8.52
C PRO A 632 14.07 1.63 -7.06
N GLY A 633 13.05 1.96 -6.27
CA GLY A 633 13.16 2.10 -4.81
C GLY A 633 13.04 0.75 -4.09
N SER A 634 12.54 0.77 -2.84
CA SER A 634 12.12 -0.46 -2.13
C SER A 634 10.82 -1.07 -2.66
N ALA A 635 10.15 -0.39 -3.60
CA ALA A 635 8.90 -0.79 -4.24
C ALA A 635 9.04 -0.75 -5.77
N THR A 636 8.11 -1.40 -6.48
CA THR A 636 8.05 -1.35 -7.95
C THR A 636 7.90 0.09 -8.45
N PRO A 637 8.64 0.50 -9.49
CA PRO A 637 8.53 1.85 -10.04
C PRO A 637 7.12 2.09 -10.59
N LEU A 638 6.65 3.33 -10.50
CA LEU A 638 5.30 3.69 -10.94
C LEU A 638 5.16 3.69 -12.47
N VAL A 639 6.27 3.95 -13.17
CA VAL A 639 6.33 3.97 -14.63
C VAL A 639 7.58 3.23 -15.07
N SER A 640 7.49 2.46 -16.16
CA SER A 640 8.66 1.74 -16.69
C SER A 640 9.43 2.57 -17.73
N PRO A 641 10.78 2.43 -17.80
CA PRO A 641 11.62 3.00 -18.86
C PRO A 641 11.10 2.75 -20.29
N ALA A 642 10.58 1.55 -20.53
CA ALA A 642 10.05 1.16 -21.84
C ALA A 642 8.79 1.95 -22.23
N GLU A 643 7.90 2.15 -21.26
CA GLU A 643 6.65 2.87 -21.46
C GLU A 643 6.91 4.36 -21.75
N VAL A 644 7.81 4.97 -20.98
CA VAL A 644 8.28 6.35 -21.18
C VAL A 644 8.86 6.54 -22.58
N THR A 645 9.72 5.61 -23.02
CA THR A 645 10.32 5.68 -24.36
C THR A 645 9.25 5.62 -25.45
N LYS A 646 8.24 4.76 -25.29
CA LYS A 646 7.13 4.62 -26.25
C LYS A 646 6.23 5.85 -26.31
N ALA A 647 5.99 6.52 -25.19
CA ALA A 647 5.11 7.69 -25.11
C ALA A 647 5.82 9.00 -25.49
N PHE A 648 6.98 9.28 -24.90
CA PHE A 648 7.63 10.60 -25.00
C PHE A 648 8.83 10.65 -25.95
N VAL A 649 9.30 9.53 -26.48
CA VAL A 649 10.50 9.51 -27.35
C VAL A 649 10.15 9.10 -28.78
N LEU A 650 9.65 7.86 -28.97
CA LEU A 650 9.41 7.31 -30.31
C LEU A 650 8.52 8.17 -31.22
N PRO A 651 7.45 8.84 -30.75
CA PRO A 651 6.61 9.68 -31.61
C PRO A 651 7.33 10.92 -32.15
N TYR A 652 8.37 11.38 -31.46
CA TYR A 652 9.02 12.68 -31.67
C TYR A 652 10.45 12.58 -32.24
N LEU A 653 11.00 11.36 -32.41
CA LEU A 653 12.28 11.11 -33.08
C LEU A 653 12.20 11.24 -34.61
N LYS A 654 11.78 12.41 -35.09
CA LYS A 654 11.75 12.78 -36.51
C LYS A 654 12.19 14.24 -36.66
N SER A 655 12.92 14.55 -37.74
CA SER A 655 13.31 15.93 -38.05
C SER A 655 12.08 16.84 -38.16
N GLY A 656 12.10 18.01 -37.50
CA GLY A 656 11.00 18.98 -37.53
C GLY A 656 9.98 18.84 -36.39
N SER A 657 10.15 17.90 -35.45
CA SER A 657 9.34 17.87 -34.23
C SER A 657 9.81 18.95 -33.24
N PRO A 658 8.92 19.78 -32.68
CA PRO A 658 9.31 20.81 -31.72
C PRO A 658 9.78 20.24 -30.37
N GLN A 659 9.39 19.01 -30.02
CA GLN A 659 9.78 18.35 -28.76
C GLN A 659 11.00 17.42 -28.90
N ILE A 660 11.71 17.45 -30.04
CA ILE A 660 12.80 16.51 -30.30
C ILE A 660 13.93 16.59 -29.26
N GLU A 661 14.32 17.78 -28.84
CA GLU A 661 15.39 17.99 -27.87
C GLU A 661 15.01 17.44 -26.50
N LEU A 662 13.82 17.79 -26.00
CA LEU A 662 13.27 17.22 -24.76
C LEU A 662 13.15 15.69 -24.85
N SER A 663 12.72 15.14 -25.99
CA SER A 663 12.63 13.69 -26.21
C SER A 663 13.99 12.99 -26.14
N LEU A 664 15.04 13.63 -26.67
CA LEU A 664 16.41 13.13 -26.57
C LEU A 664 16.95 13.23 -25.13
N GLN A 665 16.63 14.32 -24.41
CA GLN A 665 16.98 14.45 -23.00
C GLN A 665 16.30 13.37 -22.15
N ILE A 666 15.02 13.08 -22.39
CA ILE A 666 14.29 11.96 -21.77
C ILE A 666 15.00 10.64 -22.08
N LEU A 667 15.30 10.36 -23.35
CA LEU A 667 15.98 9.11 -23.74
C LEU A 667 17.34 8.95 -23.04
N SER A 668 18.13 10.01 -22.96
CA SER A 668 19.41 10.02 -22.23
C SER A 668 19.22 9.71 -20.74
N LYS A 669 18.20 10.29 -20.08
CA LYS A 669 17.88 9.99 -18.68
C LYS A 669 17.43 8.55 -18.49
N VAL A 670 16.57 8.04 -19.38
CA VAL A 670 16.03 6.68 -19.35
C VAL A 670 17.15 5.63 -19.49
N LEU A 671 18.13 5.88 -20.37
CA LEU A 671 19.30 5.00 -20.55
C LEU A 671 20.23 4.98 -19.34
N GLY A 672 20.25 6.05 -18.53
CA GLY A 672 21.02 6.11 -17.29
C GLY A 672 20.40 5.36 -16.10
N ILE A 673 19.19 4.79 -16.23
CA ILE A 673 18.50 4.10 -15.14
C ILE A 673 18.93 2.63 -15.10
N PRO A 674 19.38 2.12 -13.93
CA PRO A 674 19.79 0.73 -13.81
C PRO A 674 18.59 -0.21 -14.02
N SER A 675 18.77 -1.22 -14.86
CA SER A 675 17.76 -2.26 -15.06
C SER A 675 17.68 -3.17 -13.83
N CYS A 676 16.48 -3.33 -13.26
CA CYS A 676 16.21 -4.21 -12.11
C CYS A 676 15.63 -5.57 -12.48
N SER A 677 15.40 -5.81 -13.77
CA SER A 677 14.90 -7.07 -14.33
C SER A 677 16.04 -7.85 -14.97
N GLU A 678 15.95 -9.18 -14.99
CA GLU A 678 16.86 -10.05 -15.76
C GLU A 678 16.84 -9.71 -17.25
N GLU A 679 15.71 -9.24 -17.79
CA GLU A 679 15.60 -8.74 -19.16
C GLU A 679 15.61 -7.20 -19.22
N HIS A 680 16.56 -6.66 -19.97
CA HIS A 680 16.68 -5.21 -20.18
C HIS A 680 15.45 -4.65 -20.92
N TRP A 681 14.90 -3.53 -20.44
CA TRP A 681 13.66 -2.92 -20.97
C TRP A 681 13.73 -2.58 -22.47
N ILE A 682 14.94 -2.31 -22.99
CA ILE A 682 15.19 -1.94 -24.39
C ILE A 682 14.68 -2.99 -25.38
N LYS A 683 14.63 -4.27 -25.00
CA LYS A 683 14.09 -5.36 -25.82
C LYS A 683 12.65 -5.07 -26.27
N SER A 684 11.87 -4.44 -25.41
CA SER A 684 10.47 -4.11 -25.65
C SER A 684 10.23 -2.86 -26.50
N CYS A 685 11.31 -2.14 -26.90
CA CYS A 685 11.27 -0.82 -27.55
C CYS A 685 11.78 -0.80 -28.99
N HIS A 686 11.98 -1.96 -29.63
CA HIS A 686 12.50 -2.06 -31.00
C HIS A 686 13.85 -1.29 -31.19
N PRO A 687 14.96 -1.80 -30.64
CA PRO A 687 16.23 -1.07 -30.58
C PRO A 687 16.82 -0.68 -31.95
N PHE A 688 16.67 -1.51 -32.98
CA PHE A 688 17.21 -1.25 -34.32
C PHE A 688 16.53 -0.07 -35.03
N PRO A 689 15.19 0.03 -35.07
CA PRO A 689 14.51 1.26 -35.51
C PRO A 689 14.91 2.51 -34.73
N LEU A 690 15.08 2.41 -33.42
CA LEU A 690 15.51 3.54 -32.58
C LEU A 690 16.92 4.02 -32.99
N LEU A 691 17.87 3.10 -33.15
CA LEU A 691 19.22 3.37 -33.64
C LEU A 691 19.19 4.05 -35.01
N LEU A 692 18.40 3.53 -35.95
CA LEU A 692 18.26 4.11 -37.30
C LEU A 692 17.71 5.54 -37.26
N SER A 693 16.74 5.84 -36.39
CA SER A 693 16.20 7.19 -36.23
C SER A 693 17.26 8.18 -35.73
N LEU A 694 18.08 7.79 -34.76
CA LEU A 694 19.20 8.60 -34.28
C LEU A 694 20.27 8.80 -35.38
N CYS A 695 20.57 7.75 -36.15
CA CYS A 695 21.49 7.83 -37.29
C CYS A 695 21.03 8.85 -38.33
N LYS A 696 19.73 8.87 -38.65
CA LYS A 696 19.15 9.86 -39.58
C LYS A 696 19.18 11.29 -39.02
N LEU A 697 19.02 11.46 -37.71
CA LEU A 697 19.17 12.77 -37.08
C LEU A 697 20.61 13.27 -37.16
N LEU A 698 21.60 12.39 -36.93
CA LEU A 698 23.01 12.71 -37.09
C LEU A 698 23.35 13.08 -38.54
N ASP A 699 22.86 12.31 -39.51
CA ASP A 699 23.02 12.58 -40.94
C ASP A 699 22.51 13.98 -41.31
N GLY A 700 21.40 14.42 -40.71
CA GLY A 700 20.84 15.76 -40.92
C GLY A 700 21.80 16.92 -40.58
N TYR A 701 22.81 16.70 -39.73
CA TYR A 701 23.81 17.73 -39.41
C TYR A 701 24.80 18.01 -40.55
N THR A 702 24.94 17.13 -41.54
CA THR A 702 25.77 17.38 -42.73
C THR A 702 25.31 18.61 -43.52
N ASN A 703 24.01 18.93 -43.43
CA ASN A 703 23.39 20.06 -44.10
C ASN A 703 22.90 21.13 -43.12
N TYR A 704 23.31 21.09 -41.84
CA TYR A 704 22.85 21.97 -40.76
C TYR A 704 22.79 23.46 -41.16
N TRP A 705 23.90 24.02 -41.67
CA TRP A 705 23.97 25.42 -42.07
C TRP A 705 23.21 25.76 -43.37
N HIS A 706 22.78 24.75 -44.13
CA HIS A 706 22.04 24.89 -45.38
C HIS A 706 20.52 24.76 -45.20
N GLN A 707 20.03 24.50 -43.98
CA GLN A 707 18.61 24.32 -43.73
C GLN A 707 17.85 25.67 -43.74
N PRO A 708 16.60 25.71 -44.24
CA PRO A 708 15.77 26.91 -44.20
C PRO A 708 15.53 27.35 -42.75
N ARG A 709 15.58 28.67 -42.49
CA ARG A 709 15.37 29.25 -41.15
C ARG A 709 14.02 28.90 -40.50
N GLU A 710 13.03 28.51 -41.30
CA GLU A 710 11.69 28.13 -40.85
C GLU A 710 11.60 26.67 -40.37
N GLN A 711 12.60 25.85 -40.68
CA GLN A 711 12.62 24.44 -40.29
C GLN A 711 13.29 24.29 -38.92
N LEU A 712 12.52 23.87 -37.91
CA LEU A 712 13.03 23.56 -36.58
C LEU A 712 13.94 22.33 -36.65
N PHE A 713 15.24 22.53 -36.41
CA PHE A 713 16.23 21.46 -36.33
C PHE A 713 17.05 21.59 -35.03
N PRO A 714 17.41 20.48 -34.37
CA PRO A 714 18.08 20.54 -33.08
C PRO A 714 19.42 21.27 -33.13
N SER A 715 19.81 21.90 -32.02
CA SER A 715 21.06 22.67 -31.90
C SER A 715 22.30 21.79 -32.10
N LEU A 716 23.48 22.40 -32.33
CA LEU A 716 24.76 21.67 -32.33
C LEU A 716 25.11 21.08 -30.96
N GLU A 717 24.58 21.62 -29.86
CA GLU A 717 24.70 21.02 -28.53
C GLU A 717 23.89 19.72 -28.44
N THR A 718 22.72 19.67 -29.08
CA THR A 718 21.93 18.43 -29.19
C THR A 718 22.66 17.35 -30.00
N LYS A 719 23.58 17.71 -30.91
CA LYS A 719 24.44 16.75 -31.62
C LYS A 719 25.25 15.91 -30.64
N ASP A 720 25.86 16.54 -29.63
CA ASP A 720 26.62 15.84 -28.58
C ASP A 720 25.73 14.90 -27.76
N LEU A 721 24.51 15.32 -27.46
CA LEU A 721 23.52 14.48 -26.79
C LEU A 721 23.16 13.25 -27.63
N ILE A 722 22.89 13.41 -28.93
CA ILE A 722 22.59 12.30 -29.85
C ILE A 722 23.77 11.33 -29.92
N LEU A 723 24.99 11.84 -30.01
CA LEU A 723 26.20 11.02 -30.03
C LEU A 723 26.38 10.21 -28.75
N SER A 724 26.11 10.82 -27.59
CA SER A 724 26.15 10.16 -26.29
C SER A 724 25.11 9.03 -26.20
N ILE A 725 23.86 9.32 -26.57
CA ILE A 725 22.76 8.35 -26.60
C ILE A 725 23.09 7.19 -27.56
N LEU A 726 23.59 7.49 -28.75
CA LEU A 726 23.95 6.47 -29.74
C LEU A 726 25.05 5.55 -29.21
N CYS A 727 26.07 6.11 -28.54
CA CYS A 727 27.13 5.33 -27.93
C CYS A 727 26.58 4.39 -26.83
N GLN A 728 25.73 4.91 -25.92
CA GLN A 728 25.11 4.12 -24.86
C GLN A 728 24.22 3.00 -25.43
N LEU A 729 23.41 3.29 -26.45
CA LEU A 729 22.58 2.27 -27.10
C LEU A 729 23.41 1.20 -27.80
N CYS A 730 24.54 1.55 -28.43
CA CYS A 730 25.44 0.57 -29.03
C CYS A 730 26.10 -0.34 -27.99
N GLU A 731 26.25 0.12 -26.74
CA GLU A 731 26.77 -0.70 -25.63
C GLU A 731 25.68 -1.59 -25.02
N LEU A 732 24.44 -1.10 -24.94
CA LEU A 732 23.30 -1.83 -24.37
C LEU A 732 22.69 -2.86 -25.33
N VAL A 733 22.77 -2.62 -26.64
CA VAL A 733 22.17 -3.51 -27.64
C VAL A 733 23.16 -4.61 -28.03
N GLY A 734 22.91 -5.82 -27.53
CA GLY A 734 23.68 -7.03 -27.85
C GLY A 734 22.81 -8.19 -28.37
N PRO A 735 23.41 -9.37 -28.63
CA PRO A 735 22.70 -10.55 -29.16
C PRO A 735 21.49 -10.97 -28.33
N GLU A 736 21.56 -10.76 -27.01
CA GLU A 736 20.49 -11.06 -26.05
C GLU A 736 19.23 -10.22 -26.25
N THR A 737 19.31 -9.11 -27.00
CA THR A 737 18.17 -8.24 -27.27
C THR A 737 17.19 -8.79 -28.31
N VAL A 738 17.55 -9.88 -28.98
CA VAL A 738 16.77 -10.52 -30.04
C VAL A 738 16.53 -12.00 -29.67
N PRO A 739 15.39 -12.61 -30.03
CA PRO A 739 15.07 -13.99 -29.62
C PRO A 739 16.02 -15.07 -30.14
N SER A 740 16.78 -14.80 -31.21
CA SER A 740 17.71 -15.76 -31.80
C SER A 740 18.95 -15.11 -32.39
N SER A 741 20.05 -15.87 -32.42
CA SER A 741 21.32 -15.42 -33.04
C SER A 741 21.20 -15.18 -34.55
N GLU A 742 20.31 -15.88 -35.24
CA GLU A 742 20.08 -15.65 -36.68
C GLU A 742 19.38 -14.31 -36.93
N LEU A 743 18.34 -14.01 -36.13
CA LEU A 743 17.64 -12.73 -36.19
C LEU A 743 18.55 -11.55 -35.80
N TRP A 744 19.51 -11.76 -34.89
CA TRP A 744 20.54 -10.77 -34.59
C TRP A 744 21.37 -10.40 -35.83
N VAL A 745 21.92 -11.40 -36.52
CA VAL A 745 22.72 -11.17 -37.75
C VAL A 745 21.88 -10.50 -38.85
N GLN A 746 20.63 -10.93 -39.03
CA GLN A 746 19.71 -10.32 -39.99
C GLN A 746 19.39 -8.86 -39.63
N SER A 747 19.23 -8.55 -38.34
CA SER A 747 18.95 -7.19 -37.84
C SER A 747 20.15 -6.26 -38.02
N LEU A 748 21.37 -6.75 -37.75
CA LEU A 748 22.61 -6.02 -38.01
C LEU A 748 22.79 -5.73 -39.51
N ALA A 749 22.59 -6.73 -40.38
CA ALA A 749 22.66 -6.56 -41.83
C ALA A 749 21.59 -5.60 -42.36
N TRP A 750 20.38 -5.66 -41.80
CA TRP A 750 19.32 -4.71 -42.11
C TRP A 750 19.71 -3.28 -41.73
N LEU A 751 20.25 -3.07 -40.53
CA LEU A 751 20.68 -1.76 -40.07
C LEU A 751 21.83 -1.21 -40.93
N HIS A 752 22.85 -2.03 -41.19
CA HIS A 752 23.97 -1.68 -42.08
C HIS A 752 23.48 -1.23 -43.46
N ARG A 753 22.59 -2.00 -44.09
CA ARG A 753 21.98 -1.62 -45.38
C ARG A 753 21.18 -0.31 -45.32
N LYS A 754 20.54 -0.02 -44.18
CA LYS A 754 19.74 1.21 -43.98
C LYS A 754 20.59 2.44 -43.66
N VAL A 755 21.80 2.24 -43.12
CA VAL A 755 22.77 3.29 -42.82
C VAL A 755 23.69 3.60 -44.00
N ALA A 756 23.91 2.65 -44.92
CA ALA A 756 24.70 2.83 -46.13
C ALA A 756 24.43 4.11 -46.97
N PRO A 757 23.19 4.63 -47.12
CA PRO A 757 22.95 5.88 -47.85
C PRO A 757 23.19 7.17 -47.04
N LEU A 758 23.42 7.05 -45.72
CA LEU A 758 23.72 8.19 -44.85
C LEU A 758 25.21 8.55 -44.94
N ASP A 759 25.61 9.66 -44.33
CA ASP A 759 27.00 10.03 -44.20
C ASP A 759 27.86 8.90 -43.60
N TRP A 760 29.03 8.68 -44.19
CA TRP A 760 29.91 7.56 -43.87
C TRP A 760 30.39 7.56 -42.41
N THR A 761 30.49 8.74 -41.77
CA THR A 761 30.89 8.83 -40.37
C THR A 761 29.84 8.22 -39.43
N VAL A 762 28.56 8.16 -39.84
CA VAL A 762 27.48 7.51 -39.09
C VAL A 762 27.74 6.02 -38.95
N GLY A 763 28.17 5.36 -40.03
CA GLY A 763 28.53 3.94 -40.01
C GLY A 763 29.67 3.65 -39.04
N LEU A 764 30.70 4.50 -38.99
CA LEU A 764 31.81 4.35 -38.04
C LEU A 764 31.37 4.51 -36.58
N ARG A 765 30.39 5.37 -36.29
CA ARG A 765 29.86 5.54 -34.93
C ARG A 765 29.12 4.30 -34.42
N LEU A 766 28.64 3.44 -35.32
CA LEU A 766 28.00 2.16 -35.00
C LEU A 766 29.00 1.00 -34.85
N LYS A 767 30.31 1.24 -34.96
CA LYS A 767 31.31 0.16 -34.92
C LYS A 767 31.25 -0.72 -33.67
N LYS A 768 30.94 -0.15 -32.50
CA LYS A 768 30.74 -0.92 -31.26
C LYS A 768 29.62 -1.96 -31.37
N LEU A 769 28.53 -1.63 -32.08
CA LEU A 769 27.41 -2.52 -32.33
C LEU A 769 27.72 -3.55 -33.42
N TYR A 770 28.37 -3.10 -34.51
CA TYR A 770 28.74 -3.98 -35.62
C TYR A 770 29.84 -4.98 -35.28
N GLY A 771 30.68 -4.72 -34.27
CA GLY A 771 31.79 -5.59 -33.90
C GLY A 771 32.65 -5.95 -35.12
N ASP A 772 32.97 -7.24 -35.27
CA ASP A 772 33.77 -7.75 -36.37
C ASP A 772 32.95 -8.20 -37.60
N TYR A 773 31.61 -8.05 -37.56
CA TYR A 773 30.73 -8.46 -38.66
C TYR A 773 30.92 -7.62 -39.93
N PHE A 774 31.28 -6.33 -39.76
CA PHE A 774 31.53 -5.40 -40.86
C PHE A 774 32.85 -4.66 -40.67
N LYS A 775 33.60 -4.50 -41.76
CA LYS A 775 34.80 -3.66 -41.79
C LYS A 775 34.43 -2.17 -41.67
N ASN A 776 35.40 -1.36 -41.27
CA ASN A 776 35.23 0.10 -41.23
C ASN A 776 35.24 0.66 -42.65
N GLU A 777 34.09 1.15 -43.12
CA GLU A 777 33.91 1.72 -44.44
C GLU A 777 34.26 3.22 -44.42
N VAL A 778 35.24 3.64 -45.23
CA VAL A 778 35.77 5.01 -45.23
C VAL A 778 36.05 5.51 -46.65
N PRO A 779 36.17 6.83 -46.87
CA PRO A 779 36.60 7.39 -48.15
C PRO A 779 37.94 6.84 -48.62
N ALA A 780 38.04 6.51 -49.91
CA ALA A 780 39.28 6.01 -50.52
C ALA A 780 40.47 6.97 -50.32
N THR A 781 40.21 8.28 -50.29
CA THR A 781 41.21 9.33 -50.09
C THR A 781 41.88 9.28 -48.72
N LEU A 782 41.29 8.60 -47.73
CA LEU A 782 41.91 8.39 -46.41
C LEU A 782 43.12 7.45 -46.50
N PHE A 783 43.08 6.44 -47.39
CA PHE A 783 44.20 5.51 -47.60
C PHE A 783 45.43 6.18 -48.23
N GLU A 784 45.26 7.36 -48.84
CA GLU A 784 46.38 8.13 -49.42
C GLU A 784 47.29 8.73 -48.33
N ILE A 785 46.76 8.94 -47.13
CA ILE A 785 47.47 9.62 -46.03
C ILE A 785 47.61 8.77 -44.76
N CYS A 786 46.98 7.59 -44.71
CA CYS A 786 47.03 6.67 -43.58
C CYS A 786 47.31 5.24 -44.00
N ARG A 787 48.17 4.54 -43.26
CA ARG A 787 48.42 3.09 -43.43
C ARG A 787 47.33 2.26 -42.76
N LEU A 788 46.13 2.30 -43.32
CA LEU A 788 44.99 1.53 -42.82
C LEU A 788 45.12 0.04 -43.23
N PRO A 789 44.98 -0.91 -42.29
CA PRO A 789 45.12 -2.32 -42.61
C PRO A 789 43.83 -2.88 -43.26
N GLU A 790 43.97 -3.52 -44.43
CA GLU A 790 42.84 -3.95 -45.28
C GLU A 790 41.95 -5.03 -44.66
N ASP A 791 42.43 -5.73 -43.61
CA ASP A 791 41.63 -6.70 -42.84
C ASP A 791 40.52 -6.01 -42.02
N GLN A 792 40.74 -4.76 -41.59
CA GLN A 792 39.82 -4.03 -40.73
C GLN A 792 39.09 -2.88 -41.44
N TRP A 793 39.66 -2.36 -42.53
CA TRP A 793 39.18 -1.17 -43.24
C TRP A 793 38.83 -1.48 -44.70
N THR A 794 37.80 -0.81 -45.21
CA THR A 794 37.35 -0.91 -46.61
C THR A 794 37.24 0.49 -47.21
N SER A 795 37.88 0.71 -48.36
CA SER A 795 37.75 1.96 -49.11
C SER A 795 36.46 2.00 -49.92
N GLN A 796 35.75 3.13 -49.89
CA GLN A 796 34.58 3.41 -50.72
C GLN A 796 34.73 4.74 -51.46
N CYS A 797 34.13 4.82 -52.65
CA CYS A 797 34.10 6.04 -53.45
C CYS A 797 32.90 6.90 -53.02
N TRP A 798 33.18 8.04 -52.40
CA TRP A 798 32.15 9.00 -51.97
C TRP A 798 32.20 10.26 -52.84
N PRO A 799 31.06 10.70 -53.42
CA PRO A 799 31.05 11.86 -54.33
C PRO A 799 31.59 13.16 -53.73
N ALA A 800 31.45 13.35 -52.42
CA ALA A 800 31.94 14.53 -51.71
C ALA A 800 33.47 14.53 -51.48
N TYR A 801 34.15 13.38 -51.65
CA TYR A 801 35.57 13.21 -51.35
C TYR A 801 36.35 12.90 -52.63
N GLY A 802 36.89 13.95 -53.24
CA GLY A 802 37.79 13.87 -54.40
C GLY A 802 39.28 13.82 -54.02
N PRO A 803 40.19 13.68 -55.00
CA PRO A 803 41.63 13.72 -54.78
C PRO A 803 42.06 14.93 -53.93
N GLY A 804 42.90 14.71 -52.91
CA GLY A 804 43.34 15.75 -51.98
C GLY A 804 42.43 16.01 -50.78
N SER A 805 41.28 15.32 -50.67
CA SER A 805 40.39 15.40 -49.50
C SER A 805 40.76 14.44 -48.35
N GLY A 806 41.87 13.73 -48.44
CA GLY A 806 42.27 12.76 -47.41
C GLY A 806 42.33 13.35 -46.00
N LEU A 807 42.92 14.54 -45.85
CA LEU A 807 43.05 15.21 -44.54
C LEU A 807 41.71 15.63 -43.94
N LEU A 808 40.71 15.92 -44.77
CA LEU A 808 39.34 16.18 -44.33
C LEU A 808 38.74 14.91 -43.71
N ALA A 809 38.77 13.79 -44.45
CA ALA A 809 38.27 12.50 -43.98
C ALA A 809 39.00 12.02 -42.71
N TRP A 810 40.31 12.29 -42.61
CA TRP A 810 41.11 11.97 -41.42
C TRP A 810 40.70 12.78 -40.19
N MET A 811 40.47 14.08 -40.37
CA MET A 811 40.03 14.94 -39.27
C MET A 811 38.62 14.57 -38.81
N GLU A 812 37.72 14.23 -39.74
CA GLU A 812 36.38 13.73 -39.41
C GLU A 812 36.44 12.39 -38.68
N CYS A 813 37.36 11.48 -39.02
CA CYS A 813 37.61 10.26 -38.23
C CYS A 813 38.03 10.59 -36.80
N CYS A 814 38.88 11.61 -36.61
CA CYS A 814 39.30 12.04 -35.28
C CYS A 814 38.12 12.60 -34.45
N CYS A 815 37.07 13.12 -35.10
CA CYS A 815 35.83 13.55 -34.44
C CYS A 815 34.89 12.40 -34.04
N VAL A 816 35.12 11.16 -34.47
CA VAL A 816 34.17 10.05 -34.22
C VAL A 816 34.27 9.51 -32.81
N SER A 817 35.48 9.22 -32.30
CA SER A 817 35.73 8.74 -30.94
C SER A 817 37.20 8.94 -30.52
N PRO A 818 37.52 8.98 -29.21
CA PRO A 818 38.90 9.09 -28.74
C PRO A 818 39.79 7.93 -29.20
N ALA A 819 39.28 6.70 -29.17
CA ALA A 819 40.02 5.52 -29.64
C ALA A 819 40.35 5.61 -31.14
N LEU A 820 39.40 6.11 -31.95
CA LEU A 820 39.62 6.27 -33.38
C LEU A 820 40.61 7.40 -33.66
N ARG A 821 40.52 8.52 -32.95
CA ARG A 821 41.50 9.63 -33.01
C ARG A 821 42.92 9.13 -32.76
N ASP A 822 43.14 8.35 -31.71
CA ASP A 822 44.46 7.83 -31.36
C ASP A 822 44.99 6.86 -32.43
N THR A 823 44.10 6.03 -32.98
CA THR A 823 44.41 5.16 -34.12
C THR A 823 44.81 5.97 -35.36
N MET A 824 44.05 7.01 -35.70
CA MET A 824 44.32 7.88 -36.85
C MET A 824 45.64 8.63 -36.71
N LEU A 825 46.00 9.07 -35.51
CA LEU A 825 47.29 9.69 -35.21
C LEU A 825 48.49 8.73 -35.32
N ALA A 826 48.28 7.45 -35.01
CA ALA A 826 49.32 6.43 -35.12
C ALA A 826 49.54 5.99 -36.58
N LEU A 827 48.47 5.95 -37.37
CA LEU A 827 48.50 5.47 -38.76
C LEU A 827 48.79 6.57 -39.79
N LEU A 828 48.78 7.85 -39.38
CA LEU A 828 49.09 8.98 -40.22
C LEU A 828 50.52 8.89 -40.78
N THR A 829 50.65 8.96 -42.11
CA THR A 829 51.94 8.93 -42.80
C THR A 829 52.32 10.30 -43.34
N VAL A 830 53.31 10.93 -42.71
CA VAL A 830 53.97 12.14 -43.20
C VAL A 830 55.47 11.96 -43.00
N ASN A 831 56.24 12.17 -44.05
CA ASN A 831 57.70 12.16 -43.95
C ASN A 831 58.19 13.47 -43.32
N VAL A 832 58.43 13.44 -42.00
CA VAL A 832 58.89 14.61 -41.23
C VAL A 832 60.29 15.07 -41.67
N ASP A 833 61.09 14.18 -42.27
CA ASP A 833 62.43 14.52 -42.79
C ASP A 833 62.37 15.32 -44.11
N ASN A 834 61.21 15.38 -44.76
CA ASN A 834 60.99 16.16 -45.98
C ASN A 834 60.23 17.47 -45.68
N PRO A 835 60.92 18.64 -45.66
CA PRO A 835 60.29 19.91 -45.29
C PRO A 835 59.22 20.37 -46.30
N GLU A 836 59.32 20.00 -47.58
CA GLU A 836 58.31 20.34 -48.58
C GLU A 836 57.00 19.58 -48.34
N GLU A 837 57.10 18.31 -47.97
CA GLU A 837 55.96 17.46 -47.63
C GLU A 837 55.27 17.93 -46.35
N VAL A 838 56.04 18.27 -45.31
CA VAL A 838 55.51 18.85 -44.06
C VAL A 838 54.80 20.18 -44.33
N ASN A 839 55.34 21.03 -45.22
CA ASN A 839 54.71 22.29 -45.60
C ASN A 839 53.41 22.08 -46.38
N LEU A 840 53.39 21.16 -47.36
CA LEU A 840 52.17 20.80 -48.09
C LEU A 840 51.11 20.20 -47.17
N PHE A 841 51.52 19.30 -46.26
CA PHE A 841 50.66 18.76 -45.21
C PHE A 841 50.08 19.88 -44.36
N SER A 842 50.89 20.82 -43.89
CA SER A 842 50.44 21.92 -43.02
C SER A 842 49.44 22.86 -43.71
N LYS A 843 49.62 23.12 -45.02
CA LYS A 843 48.65 23.87 -45.83
C LYS A 843 47.35 23.10 -46.05
N GLY A 844 47.45 21.81 -46.41
CA GLY A 844 46.28 20.95 -46.57
C GLY A 844 45.50 20.78 -45.26
N PHE A 845 46.23 20.68 -44.14
CA PHE A 845 45.68 20.61 -42.80
C PHE A 845 44.88 21.86 -42.47
N LEU A 846 45.41 23.06 -42.78
CA LEU A 846 44.70 24.32 -42.57
C LEU A 846 43.37 24.36 -43.34
N VAL A 847 43.36 23.91 -44.60
CA VAL A 847 42.13 23.84 -45.41
C VAL A 847 41.13 22.86 -44.79
N ALA A 848 41.55 21.62 -44.48
CA ALA A 848 40.70 20.63 -43.84
C ALA A 848 40.14 21.13 -42.49
N PHE A 849 40.98 21.79 -41.69
CA PHE A 849 40.59 22.39 -40.42
C PHE A 849 39.48 23.43 -40.58
N THR A 850 39.61 24.34 -41.55
CA THR A 850 38.57 25.33 -41.84
C THR A 850 37.26 24.74 -42.37
N GLN A 851 37.32 23.54 -42.97
CA GLN A 851 36.13 22.82 -43.43
C GLN A 851 35.42 22.06 -42.30
N VAL A 852 36.14 21.56 -41.30
CA VAL A 852 35.58 20.78 -40.19
C VAL A 852 35.10 21.65 -39.02
N LEU A 853 35.84 22.72 -38.71
CA LEU A 853 35.58 23.58 -37.56
C LEU A 853 34.12 24.10 -37.47
N PRO A 854 33.47 24.55 -38.55
CA PRO A 854 32.10 25.06 -38.48
C PRO A 854 31.04 24.00 -38.14
N TRP A 855 31.34 22.73 -38.34
CA TRP A 855 30.38 21.62 -38.14
C TRP A 855 30.63 20.83 -36.87
N CYS A 856 31.72 21.13 -36.17
CA CYS A 856 32.07 20.49 -34.90
C CYS A 856 31.11 20.92 -33.80
N SER A 857 30.54 19.95 -33.09
CA SER A 857 30.02 20.22 -31.75
C SER A 857 31.15 20.51 -30.77
N GLN A 858 30.82 20.97 -29.56
CA GLN A 858 31.82 21.21 -28.52
C GLN A 858 32.53 19.90 -28.10
N GLY A 859 31.82 18.78 -28.06
CA GLY A 859 32.39 17.46 -27.77
C GLY A 859 33.29 16.90 -28.88
N GLU A 860 32.98 17.17 -30.14
CA GLU A 860 33.88 16.87 -31.27
C GLU A 860 35.14 17.74 -31.22
N TRP A 861 34.97 19.04 -30.95
CA TRP A 861 36.08 19.97 -30.78
C TRP A 861 37.05 19.55 -29.66
N LYS A 862 36.53 19.17 -28.49
CA LYS A 862 37.34 18.65 -27.36
C LYS A 862 38.17 17.41 -27.74
N ARG A 863 37.76 16.64 -28.75
CA ARG A 863 38.53 15.49 -29.25
C ARG A 863 39.58 15.90 -30.28
N LEU A 864 39.29 16.91 -31.10
CA LEU A 864 40.24 17.46 -32.09
C LEU A 864 41.33 18.34 -31.47
N ALA A 865 41.04 19.15 -30.45
CA ALA A 865 42.03 20.06 -29.89
C ALA A 865 43.35 19.37 -29.46
N PRO A 866 43.32 18.20 -28.77
CA PRO A 866 44.53 17.44 -28.48
C PRO A 866 45.29 16.93 -29.71
N VAL A 867 44.60 16.71 -30.84
CA VAL A 867 45.23 16.31 -32.11
C VAL A 867 46.15 17.41 -32.60
N LEU A 868 45.72 18.67 -32.51
CA LEU A 868 46.52 19.83 -32.89
C LEU A 868 47.81 19.90 -32.08
N GLU A 869 47.68 19.78 -30.76
CA GLU A 869 48.83 19.80 -29.84
C GLU A 869 49.82 18.68 -30.16
N GLN A 870 49.35 17.46 -30.37
CA GLN A 870 50.21 16.32 -30.69
C GLN A 870 50.91 16.47 -32.04
N LEU A 871 50.24 16.97 -33.07
CA LEU A 871 50.86 17.20 -34.38
C LEU A 871 51.95 18.29 -34.32
N LEU A 872 51.73 19.35 -33.54
CA LEU A 872 52.72 20.41 -33.29
C LEU A 872 53.92 19.86 -32.50
N GLN A 873 53.68 19.12 -31.43
CA GLN A 873 54.74 18.52 -30.59
C GLN A 873 55.59 17.51 -31.37
N ARG A 874 54.96 16.71 -32.25
CA ARG A 874 55.64 15.76 -33.14
C ARG A 874 56.29 16.42 -34.36
N GLN A 875 56.15 17.74 -34.53
CA GLN A 875 56.62 18.52 -35.68
C GLN A 875 56.08 18.04 -37.04
N VAL A 876 54.97 17.32 -37.03
CA VAL A 876 54.26 16.88 -38.24
C VAL A 876 53.46 18.06 -38.83
N LEU A 877 52.96 18.94 -37.97
CA LEU A 877 52.33 20.19 -38.35
C LEU A 877 53.31 21.34 -38.11
N HIS A 878 53.69 22.04 -39.19
CA HIS A 878 54.56 23.21 -39.11
C HIS A 878 53.74 24.49 -39.02
N VAL A 879 53.87 25.17 -37.89
CA VAL A 879 53.34 26.52 -37.68
C VAL A 879 54.48 27.39 -37.11
N PRO A 880 54.74 28.58 -37.67
CA PRO A 880 55.78 29.46 -37.15
C PRO A 880 55.39 30.05 -35.79
N TYR A 881 56.39 30.40 -34.97
CA TYR A 881 56.17 31.04 -33.66
C TYR A 881 55.63 32.48 -33.75
N THR A 882 55.81 33.12 -34.91
CA THR A 882 55.38 34.48 -35.19
C THR A 882 54.90 34.65 -36.62
N LEU A 883 54.28 35.79 -36.88
CA LEU A 883 53.82 36.18 -38.20
C LEU A 883 54.99 36.72 -39.05
N GLU A 884 54.80 36.68 -40.37
CA GLU A 884 55.82 37.00 -41.38
C GLU A 884 56.38 38.43 -41.28
N TYR A 885 55.66 39.34 -40.64
CA TYR A 885 56.05 40.73 -40.44
C TYR A 885 56.82 40.97 -39.13
N VAL A 886 57.00 39.96 -38.27
CA VAL A 886 57.84 40.05 -37.07
C VAL A 886 59.29 39.76 -37.45
N GLN A 887 60.09 40.81 -37.62
CA GLN A 887 61.47 40.71 -38.12
C GLN A 887 62.49 40.24 -37.07
N HIS A 888 62.20 40.45 -35.77
CA HIS A 888 63.12 40.14 -34.68
C HIS A 888 62.36 39.50 -33.52
N MET A 889 62.80 38.33 -33.08
CA MET A 889 62.28 37.67 -31.87
C MET A 889 63.02 38.16 -30.63
N PRO A 890 62.34 38.33 -29.49
CA PRO A 890 63.02 38.69 -28.24
C PRO A 890 63.95 37.55 -27.80
N LEU A 891 65.02 37.90 -27.07
CA LEU A 891 65.97 36.94 -26.49
C LEU A 891 65.39 36.24 -25.25
N LEU A 892 64.21 35.65 -25.39
CA LEU A 892 63.46 34.92 -24.36
C LEU A 892 63.46 33.41 -24.65
N ASN A 893 63.37 32.58 -23.62
CA ASN A 893 63.28 31.12 -23.82
C ASN A 893 61.82 30.72 -24.08
N LEU A 894 61.37 30.84 -25.33
CA LEU A 894 59.99 30.53 -25.72
C LEU A 894 59.72 29.04 -25.94
N ARG A 895 60.72 28.15 -25.80
CA ARG A 895 60.55 26.70 -26.01
C ARG A 895 59.45 26.08 -25.15
N PRO A 896 59.28 26.42 -23.85
CA PRO A 896 58.19 25.88 -23.02
C PRO A 896 56.79 26.29 -23.49
N PHE A 897 56.69 27.39 -24.26
CA PHE A 897 55.42 27.97 -24.72
C PHE A 897 55.27 27.91 -26.24
N ALA A 898 56.12 27.11 -26.90
CA ALA A 898 56.14 26.90 -28.34
C ALA A 898 54.75 26.51 -28.87
N CYS A 899 54.13 25.52 -28.25
CA CYS A 899 52.81 25.02 -28.63
C CYS A 899 51.72 26.09 -28.48
N HIS A 900 51.73 26.89 -27.39
CA HIS A 900 50.75 27.97 -27.18
C HIS A 900 50.85 29.05 -28.27
N LEU A 901 52.05 29.48 -28.63
CA LEU A 901 52.28 30.44 -29.70
C LEU A 901 51.84 29.88 -31.06
N GLN A 902 52.23 28.64 -31.36
CA GLN A 902 51.87 27.96 -32.61
C GLN A 902 50.37 27.76 -32.75
N LEU A 903 49.66 27.34 -31.70
CA LEU A 903 48.21 27.22 -31.72
C LEU A 903 47.53 28.58 -31.96
N SER A 904 48.00 29.63 -31.28
CA SER A 904 47.47 30.98 -31.47
C SER A 904 47.64 31.47 -32.92
N VAL A 905 48.81 31.22 -33.53
CA VAL A 905 49.07 31.52 -34.95
C VAL A 905 48.20 30.66 -35.86
N LEU A 906 48.06 29.36 -35.57
CA LEU A 906 47.23 28.44 -36.37
C LEU A 906 45.79 28.93 -36.42
N PHE A 907 45.19 29.27 -35.27
CA PHE A 907 43.84 29.83 -35.22
C PHE A 907 43.73 31.11 -36.04
N LEU A 908 44.67 32.05 -35.88
CA LEU A 908 44.67 33.28 -36.67
C LEU A 908 44.71 32.97 -38.17
N ARG A 909 45.57 32.05 -38.62
CA ARG A 909 45.64 31.64 -40.04
C ARG A 909 44.34 30.98 -40.52
N SER A 910 43.67 30.20 -39.67
CA SER A 910 42.37 29.60 -39.97
C SER A 910 41.30 30.66 -40.19
N PHE A 911 41.24 31.67 -39.32
CA PHE A 911 40.32 32.80 -39.49
C PHE A 911 40.68 33.68 -40.68
N GLN A 912 41.97 33.89 -40.98
CA GLN A 912 42.39 34.60 -42.19
C GLN A 912 41.91 33.89 -43.46
N LEU A 913 41.95 32.55 -43.50
CA LEU A 913 41.44 31.76 -44.61
C LEU A 913 39.91 31.82 -44.68
N LEU A 914 39.22 31.57 -43.56
CA LEU A 914 37.75 31.60 -43.49
C LEU A 914 37.17 32.97 -43.85
N CYS A 915 37.78 34.06 -43.40
CA CYS A 915 37.35 35.43 -43.69
C CYS A 915 37.89 35.97 -45.02
N SER A 916 38.68 35.19 -45.75
CA SER A 916 39.16 35.59 -47.08
C SER A 916 38.03 35.69 -48.09
N SER A 917 38.24 36.42 -49.19
CA SER A 917 37.26 36.53 -50.27
C SER A 917 36.88 35.18 -50.91
N SER A 918 37.72 34.16 -50.78
CA SER A 918 37.45 32.81 -51.28
C SER A 918 36.48 32.02 -50.42
N CYS A 919 36.37 32.34 -49.13
CA CYS A 919 35.59 31.58 -48.14
C CYS A 919 34.53 32.41 -47.43
N SER A 920 34.47 33.74 -47.65
CA SER A 920 33.58 34.66 -46.93
C SER A 920 32.08 34.35 -47.09
N THR A 921 31.71 33.59 -48.11
CA THR A 921 30.32 33.15 -48.38
C THR A 921 30.02 31.73 -47.89
N TRP A 922 30.99 31.01 -47.33
CA TRP A 922 30.82 29.61 -46.91
C TRP A 922 29.94 29.45 -45.68
N LEU A 923 29.87 30.47 -44.82
CA LEU A 923 29.22 30.39 -43.53
C LEU A 923 28.10 31.42 -43.38
N PRO A 924 26.89 31.00 -42.94
CA PRO A 924 25.85 31.93 -42.55
C PRO A 924 26.22 32.66 -41.24
N PRO A 925 25.55 33.78 -40.89
CA PRO A 925 25.83 34.55 -39.68
C PRO A 925 25.85 33.73 -38.37
N GLU A 926 24.96 32.76 -38.25
CA GLU A 926 24.81 31.90 -37.08
C GLU A 926 26.01 30.94 -36.91
N ALA A 927 26.59 30.47 -38.03
CA ALA A 927 27.78 29.64 -38.02
C ALA A 927 29.03 30.41 -37.56
N TRP A 928 29.11 31.71 -37.87
CA TRP A 928 30.20 32.56 -37.37
C TRP A 928 30.20 32.68 -35.85
N GLN A 929 29.02 32.81 -35.24
CA GLN A 929 28.90 32.87 -33.78
C GLN A 929 29.41 31.57 -33.15
N HIS A 930 29.02 30.41 -33.70
CA HIS A 930 29.48 29.10 -33.24
C HIS A 930 31.00 28.93 -33.35
N VAL A 931 31.58 29.25 -34.51
CA VAL A 931 33.03 29.15 -34.73
C VAL A 931 33.80 30.08 -33.79
N VAL A 932 33.29 31.29 -33.54
CA VAL A 932 33.87 32.24 -32.57
C VAL A 932 33.78 31.70 -31.14
N GLN A 933 32.67 31.07 -30.75
CA GLN A 933 32.54 30.44 -29.44
C GLN A 933 33.58 29.32 -29.24
N LEU A 934 33.78 28.44 -30.24
CA LEU A 934 34.81 27.40 -30.20
C LEU A 934 36.22 28.00 -30.09
N TYR A 935 36.50 29.07 -30.84
CA TYR A 935 37.77 29.78 -30.75
C TYR A 935 38.01 30.40 -29.38
N CYS A 936 37.02 31.12 -28.82
CA CYS A 936 37.11 31.73 -27.50
C CYS A 936 37.30 30.69 -26.39
N ALA A 937 36.59 29.56 -26.46
CA ALA A 937 36.78 28.44 -25.54
C ALA A 937 38.22 27.90 -25.64
N SER A 938 38.74 27.71 -26.86
CA SER A 938 40.10 27.23 -27.10
C SER A 938 41.18 28.17 -26.57
N LEU A 939 40.99 29.48 -26.72
CA LEU A 939 41.89 30.47 -26.16
C LEU A 939 41.85 30.48 -24.62
N THR A 940 40.67 30.28 -24.04
CA THR A 940 40.53 30.18 -22.59
C THR A 940 41.28 28.95 -22.05
N ASP A 941 41.13 27.79 -22.69
CA ASP A 941 41.87 26.57 -22.36
C ASP A 941 43.39 26.75 -22.55
N LEU A 942 43.79 27.44 -23.63
CA LEU A 942 45.19 27.80 -23.90
C LEU A 942 45.77 28.68 -22.79
N LEU A 943 45.03 29.67 -22.30
CA LEU A 943 45.45 30.52 -21.17
C LEU A 943 45.54 29.74 -19.86
N ALA A 944 44.62 28.81 -19.61
CA ALA A 944 44.69 27.93 -18.44
C ALA A 944 45.93 27.02 -18.49
N SER A 945 46.21 26.44 -19.67
CA SER A 945 47.41 25.65 -19.94
C SER A 945 48.70 26.48 -19.80
N LEU A 946 48.70 27.75 -20.25
CA LEU A 946 49.80 28.69 -20.08
C LEU A 946 50.11 28.94 -18.59
N LYS A 947 49.08 29.17 -17.77
CA LYS A 947 49.24 29.34 -16.31
C LYS A 947 49.84 28.09 -15.67
N ALA A 948 49.37 26.90 -16.05
CA ALA A 948 49.88 25.64 -15.54
C ALA A 948 51.35 25.41 -15.93
N ALA A 949 51.71 25.66 -17.20
CA ALA A 949 53.09 25.55 -17.68
C ALA A 949 54.02 26.55 -16.98
N ALA A 950 53.55 27.78 -16.73
CA ALA A 950 54.30 28.79 -15.99
C ALA A 950 54.54 28.39 -14.52
N GLY A 951 53.53 27.82 -13.86
CA GLY A 951 53.64 27.34 -12.47
C GLY A 951 54.53 26.12 -12.29
N ALA A 952 54.66 25.27 -13.33
CA ALA A 952 55.53 24.10 -13.33
C ALA A 952 56.98 24.41 -13.73
N ALA A 953 57.28 25.62 -14.20
CA ALA A 953 58.60 25.97 -14.71
C ALA A 953 59.63 26.09 -13.56
N PRO A 954 60.85 25.52 -13.72
CA PRO A 954 61.90 25.58 -12.70
C PRO A 954 62.56 26.96 -12.56
N GLN A 955 62.30 27.88 -13.50
CA GLN A 955 62.83 29.25 -13.51
C GLN A 955 61.70 30.27 -13.69
N PRO A 956 61.85 31.52 -13.19
CA PRO A 956 60.87 32.57 -13.41
C PRO A 956 60.69 32.84 -14.90
N CYS A 957 59.48 32.62 -15.41
CA CYS A 957 59.12 32.78 -16.82
C CYS A 957 58.17 33.96 -17.07
N ALA A 958 58.16 34.94 -16.16
CA ALA A 958 57.23 36.07 -16.19
C ALA A 958 57.30 36.86 -17.51
N GLN A 959 58.49 36.99 -18.10
CA GLN A 959 58.71 37.72 -19.36
C GLN A 959 58.21 36.93 -20.56
N GLU A 960 58.47 35.63 -20.59
CA GLU A 960 57.97 34.70 -21.60
C GLU A 960 56.45 34.66 -21.60
N VAL A 961 55.82 34.54 -20.41
CA VAL A 961 54.36 34.51 -20.28
C VAL A 961 53.75 35.83 -20.73
N SER A 962 54.31 36.98 -20.32
CA SER A 962 53.86 38.30 -20.79
C SER A 962 53.94 38.41 -22.31
N PHE A 963 55.03 37.94 -22.92
CA PHE A 963 55.18 37.93 -24.38
C PHE A 963 54.10 37.07 -25.07
N VAL A 964 53.83 35.87 -24.56
CA VAL A 964 52.78 34.99 -25.09
C VAL A 964 51.40 35.65 -24.98
N CYS A 965 51.08 36.26 -23.82
CA CYS A 965 49.82 36.97 -23.63
C CYS A 965 49.67 38.14 -24.63
N ILE A 966 50.73 38.92 -24.86
CA ILE A 966 50.72 40.01 -25.86
C ILE A 966 50.44 39.45 -27.26
N GLN A 967 51.11 38.37 -27.67
CA GLN A 967 50.87 37.75 -28.98
C GLN A 967 49.44 37.24 -29.13
N VAL A 968 48.92 36.50 -28.13
CA VAL A 968 47.54 36.00 -28.12
C VAL A 968 46.54 37.15 -28.20
N PHE A 969 46.78 38.25 -27.47
CA PHE A 969 45.94 39.44 -27.52
C PHE A 969 45.91 40.06 -28.92
N CYS A 970 47.08 40.24 -29.55
CA CYS A 970 47.16 40.74 -30.92
C CYS A 970 46.43 39.84 -31.92
N HIS A 971 46.63 38.52 -31.83
CA HIS A 971 45.94 37.57 -32.70
C HIS A 971 44.42 37.59 -32.51
N LEU A 972 43.95 37.67 -31.27
CA LEU A 972 42.52 37.82 -30.95
C LEU A 972 41.94 39.08 -31.58
N LEU A 973 42.61 40.24 -31.44
CA LEU A 973 42.14 41.50 -32.03
C LEU A 973 42.15 41.47 -33.57
N HIS A 974 43.13 40.80 -34.19
CA HIS A 974 43.11 40.58 -35.63
C HIS A 974 41.91 39.74 -36.07
N VAL A 975 41.59 38.66 -35.35
CA VAL A 975 40.38 37.87 -35.61
C VAL A 975 39.13 38.75 -35.45
N ALA A 976 39.03 39.52 -34.37
CA ALA A 976 37.91 40.44 -34.13
C ALA A 976 37.72 41.46 -35.26
N ALA A 977 38.82 41.96 -35.86
CA ALA A 977 38.77 42.91 -36.96
C ALA A 977 38.33 42.29 -38.31
N MET A 978 38.54 40.98 -38.51
CA MET A 978 38.14 40.27 -39.73
C MET A 978 36.69 39.76 -39.71
N LEU A 979 36.12 39.60 -38.52
CA LEU A 979 34.80 38.99 -38.36
C LEU A 979 33.65 39.90 -38.86
N PRO A 980 32.56 39.30 -39.36
CA PRO A 980 31.36 40.06 -39.72
C PRO A 980 30.71 40.70 -38.49
N ALA A 981 30.18 41.93 -38.65
CA ALA A 981 29.85 42.85 -37.56
C ALA A 981 28.71 42.44 -36.58
N ARG A 982 28.08 41.27 -36.70
CA ARG A 982 26.89 40.91 -35.90
C ARG A 982 27.16 39.79 -34.87
N GLY A 983 26.97 40.09 -33.59
CA GLY A 983 26.79 39.10 -32.50
C GLY A 983 28.04 38.33 -32.04
N CYS A 984 29.21 38.61 -32.60
CA CYS A 984 30.46 37.90 -32.25
C CYS A 984 31.34 38.65 -31.23
N GLY A 985 31.00 39.91 -30.89
CA GLY A 985 31.89 40.80 -30.13
C GLY A 985 32.01 40.47 -28.64
N GLU A 986 30.92 40.06 -27.99
CA GLU A 986 30.89 39.82 -26.53
C GLU A 986 31.80 38.66 -26.08
N PRO A 987 31.77 37.45 -26.70
CA PRO A 987 32.69 36.38 -26.33
C PRO A 987 34.17 36.77 -26.51
N LEU A 988 34.48 37.53 -27.56
CA LEU A 988 35.83 38.01 -27.83
C LEU A 988 36.30 39.02 -26.79
N LEU A 989 35.41 39.93 -26.35
CA LEU A 989 35.71 40.89 -25.28
C LEU A 989 36.07 40.18 -23.98
N VAL A 990 35.28 39.17 -23.58
CA VAL A 990 35.52 38.41 -22.34
C VAL A 990 36.90 37.74 -22.37
N VAL A 991 37.23 37.06 -23.46
CA VAL A 991 38.54 36.40 -23.58
C VAL A 991 39.67 37.43 -23.66
N ALA A 992 39.50 38.55 -24.37
CA ALA A 992 40.50 39.62 -24.43
C ALA A 992 40.80 40.20 -23.03
N LEU A 993 39.78 40.39 -22.19
CA LEU A 993 39.94 40.83 -20.81
C LEU A 993 40.66 39.77 -19.95
N GLU A 994 40.39 38.49 -20.16
CA GLU A 994 41.12 37.40 -19.47
C GLU A 994 42.59 37.38 -19.88
N VAL A 995 42.90 37.52 -21.19
CA VAL A 995 44.29 37.62 -21.68
C VAL A 995 45.01 38.81 -21.02
N LEU A 996 44.39 39.99 -20.98
CA LEU A 996 44.96 41.18 -20.33
C LEU A 996 45.16 40.99 -18.83
N SER A 997 44.25 40.27 -18.17
CA SER A 997 44.37 39.96 -16.74
C SER A 997 45.52 38.98 -16.48
N GLN A 998 45.77 38.03 -17.37
CA GLN A 998 46.95 37.16 -17.28
C GLN A 998 48.25 37.91 -17.53
N TYR A 999 48.26 38.80 -18.52
CA TYR A 999 49.38 39.72 -18.74
C TYR A 999 49.64 40.59 -17.50
N GLU A 1000 48.62 41.16 -16.87
CA GLU A 1000 48.76 41.97 -15.64
C GLU A 1000 49.47 41.19 -14.52
N VAL A 1001 49.09 39.93 -14.31
CA VAL A 1001 49.68 39.06 -13.29
C VAL A 1001 51.13 38.73 -13.62
N SER A 1002 51.46 38.31 -14.84
CA SER A 1002 52.84 37.97 -15.23
C SER A 1002 53.74 39.20 -15.25
N SER A 1003 53.23 40.33 -15.74
CA SER A 1003 53.91 41.62 -15.80
C SER A 1003 54.28 42.15 -14.41
N ARG A 1004 53.39 42.01 -13.41
CA ARG A 1004 53.70 42.35 -12.01
C ARG A 1004 54.69 41.39 -11.33
N ALA A 1005 54.73 40.14 -11.77
CA ALA A 1005 55.67 39.13 -11.26
C ALA A 1005 57.09 39.30 -11.81
N ASP A 1006 57.31 40.11 -12.87
CA ASP A 1006 58.63 40.39 -13.42
C ASP A 1006 59.44 41.30 -12.47
N THR A 1007 60.47 40.73 -11.85
CA THR A 1007 61.39 41.42 -10.94
C THR A 1007 62.65 41.95 -11.62
N SER A 1008 62.71 41.94 -12.96
CA SER A 1008 63.88 42.39 -13.70
C SER A 1008 64.17 43.88 -13.53
N PRO A 1009 65.45 44.32 -13.58
CA PRO A 1009 65.82 45.73 -13.35
C PRO A 1009 65.15 46.73 -14.32
N CYS A 1010 64.75 46.27 -15.51
CA CYS A 1010 64.11 47.09 -16.54
C CYS A 1010 62.59 46.87 -16.62
N ALA A 1011 61.98 46.13 -15.68
CA ALA A 1011 60.56 45.76 -15.73
C ALA A 1011 59.63 46.97 -15.84
N ALA A 1012 59.89 48.07 -15.12
CA ALA A 1012 59.05 49.28 -15.19
C ALA A 1012 59.02 49.92 -16.59
N LEU A 1013 60.19 50.05 -17.23
CA LEU A 1013 60.30 50.60 -18.59
C LEU A 1013 59.66 49.67 -19.63
N ARG A 1014 59.87 48.35 -19.49
CA ARG A 1014 59.27 47.36 -20.37
C ARG A 1014 57.75 47.39 -20.28
N ARG A 1015 57.19 47.42 -19.06
CA ARG A 1015 55.74 47.51 -18.84
C ARG A 1015 55.12 48.76 -19.46
N ALA A 1016 55.80 49.90 -19.38
CA ALA A 1016 55.33 51.12 -20.04
C ALA A 1016 55.31 50.99 -21.57
N ASN A 1017 56.35 50.40 -22.16
CA ASN A 1017 56.43 50.15 -23.61
C ASN A 1017 55.39 49.13 -24.09
N GLU A 1018 55.24 48.01 -23.35
CA GLU A 1018 54.24 46.98 -23.63
C GLU A 1018 52.81 47.52 -23.46
N GLY A 1019 52.56 48.33 -22.43
CA GLY A 1019 51.28 49.01 -22.22
C GLY A 1019 50.92 49.95 -23.37
N HIS A 1020 51.84 50.82 -23.78
CA HIS A 1020 51.64 51.70 -24.93
C HIS A 1020 51.42 50.91 -26.23
N PHE A 1021 52.13 49.79 -26.42
CA PHE A 1021 51.91 48.91 -27.57
C PHE A 1021 50.50 48.30 -27.56
N LEU A 1022 50.05 47.75 -26.42
CA LEU A 1022 48.72 47.17 -26.29
C LEU A 1022 47.62 48.22 -26.50
N GLU A 1023 47.80 49.45 -26.02
CA GLU A 1023 46.90 50.58 -26.28
C GLU A 1023 46.84 50.90 -27.77
N SER A 1024 47.99 51.03 -28.43
CA SER A 1024 48.08 51.32 -29.87
C SER A 1024 47.42 50.23 -30.73
N VAL A 1025 47.55 48.96 -30.38
CA VAL A 1025 46.89 47.86 -31.10
C VAL A 1025 45.38 47.91 -30.84
N THR A 1026 44.95 48.21 -29.62
CA THR A 1026 43.53 48.32 -29.26
C THR A 1026 42.84 49.49 -29.95
N ASP A 1027 43.52 50.61 -30.14
CA ASP A 1027 43.00 51.79 -30.86
C ASP A 1027 42.60 51.47 -32.31
N SER A 1028 43.23 50.47 -32.92
CA SER A 1028 42.96 50.02 -34.30
C SER A 1028 41.69 49.15 -34.45
N VAL A 1029 41.04 48.79 -33.34
CA VAL A 1029 39.84 47.92 -33.33
C VAL A 1029 38.61 48.71 -33.81
N GLY A 1030 37.95 48.22 -34.85
CA GLY A 1030 36.77 48.86 -35.43
C GLY A 1030 35.47 48.77 -34.60
N LEU A 1031 35.39 47.82 -33.66
CA LEU A 1031 34.24 47.63 -32.76
C LEU A 1031 34.36 48.56 -31.54
N GLU A 1032 33.47 49.56 -31.44
CA GLU A 1032 33.57 50.64 -30.45
C GLU A 1032 33.42 50.16 -29.00
N GLU A 1033 32.46 49.26 -28.71
CA GLU A 1033 32.24 48.68 -27.37
C GLU A 1033 33.43 47.85 -26.89
N LEU A 1034 34.00 47.03 -27.79
CA LEU A 1034 35.20 46.23 -27.53
C LEU A 1034 36.40 47.16 -27.27
N ARG A 1035 36.63 48.14 -28.14
CA ARG A 1035 37.73 49.10 -28.05
C ARG A 1035 37.68 49.90 -26.75
N SER A 1036 36.55 50.52 -26.43
CA SER A 1036 36.39 51.38 -25.25
C SER A 1036 36.62 50.62 -23.94
N THR A 1037 36.07 49.40 -23.82
CA THR A 1037 36.24 48.56 -22.63
C THR A 1037 37.69 48.10 -22.45
N LEU A 1038 38.37 47.71 -23.54
CA LEU A 1038 39.77 47.28 -23.49
C LEU A 1038 40.71 48.45 -23.16
N LEU A 1039 40.52 49.64 -23.75
CA LEU A 1039 41.28 50.84 -23.38
C LEU A 1039 41.07 51.24 -21.92
N GLN A 1040 39.85 51.08 -21.40
CA GLN A 1040 39.58 51.29 -19.98
C GLN A 1040 40.31 50.28 -19.08
N LYS A 1041 40.42 49.01 -19.50
CA LYS A 1041 41.21 48.01 -18.77
C LYS A 1041 42.71 48.34 -18.84
N LEU A 1042 43.24 48.68 -20.02
CA LEU A 1042 44.66 49.00 -20.24
C LEU A 1042 45.12 50.25 -19.48
N SER A 1043 44.32 51.32 -19.46
CA SER A 1043 44.63 52.53 -18.67
C SER A 1043 44.75 52.26 -17.17
N LYS A 1044 44.03 51.25 -16.64
CA LYS A 1044 44.17 50.78 -15.25
C LYS A 1044 45.38 49.88 -15.03
N LEU A 1045 46.00 49.35 -16.08
CA LEU A 1045 47.26 48.57 -15.99
C LEU A 1045 48.50 49.48 -16.00
N GLY A 1046 48.39 50.66 -16.63
CA GLY A 1046 49.45 51.66 -16.72
C GLY A 1046 49.55 52.61 -15.51
N ALA A 1047 48.52 52.67 -14.66
CA ALA A 1047 48.51 53.32 -13.35
C ALA A 1047 49.02 52.36 -12.26
#